data_AF-A0A8S1CX38-F1
#
_entry.id   AF-A0A8S1CX38-F1
#
_cell.length_a   1.000
_cell.length_b   1.000
_cell.length_c   1.000
_cell.angle_alpha   90.00
_cell.angle_beta   90.00
_cell.angle_gamma   90.00
#
_symmetry.space_group_name_H-M   'P 1'
#
loop_
_entity.id
_entity.type
_entity.pdbx_description
1 polymer ?
#
loop_
_entity_poly.entity_id
_entity_poly.type
_entity_poly.pdbx_seq_one_letter_code
_entity_poly.pdbx_strand_id
1 'polypeptide(L)'
;MSGMDQLRRKSLHRGVLSLDLDDSFPDDTIQMLQSPTIRRQNLRNASTLDTTASINENSLMDVSILQGEASKFYNQSNASECVEPTESLVQAFYNVFETYNDGQSAFDAVKEFHEVCKTLSQSVKNNKVLENWLIDEKNTWHLVETLYGDRLNYEYDEEMPMELMLSEKEVMLDVFNRDSVTRQCQLVVDWLEQAEAEKKEQSQKLQAQHFSDKTVCWENTLYQIQQKDNLAYTSGVALVTEIDPDAPLRQQKHIHSLDLEDERLLLSQILSHIRCGQLDLAQQLCEHCGQQWRAATLEGWRLYHNPNLTKESENGVLEPVEGNPNRDIWKVAAWRMSEDNRLPQATRTTYAALCGHLQQMLPSMVTWADWLWAHLRAMIDVRIEEEIRERVDKQYIEMPNSYWANKMSLTQIFAALASSPLPKIRAEHAEDFPTVQRALILDDMVTLYATLAAWARQHADLKFQKSPLLLRFSAHLVLILKQLGKEENESCAQHAAEVLKIYSKYVISTKKPEIIISYISQLPQKEQVEALAVYLENITDPDLKAHCLILANNAQLDVEKAARQVVVSIRERPVPITALNPKDEYYAKIQALDWLVVCPTQSSEALWHANALVRQFVAKGELDLARMTYAKIPQDTLHHIVQQGELLNDDENTMPRHSAAMREYLSLQHYLVFCF
;
A
#
# COMPACT_ATOMS: atom_id res chain seq x y z
N MET A 1 -30.09 -48.34 -47.06
CA MET A 1 -30.44 -49.78 -47.09
C MET A 1 -29.24 -50.57 -46.59
N SER A 2 -29.40 -51.31 -45.47
CA SER A 2 -28.59 -52.46 -45.00
C SER A 2 -27.09 -52.24 -44.77
N GLY A 3 -26.43 -52.53 -43.64
CA GLY A 3 -26.68 -53.32 -42.42
C GLY A 3 -25.31 -53.47 -41.72
N MET A 4 -25.22 -53.37 -40.38
CA MET A 4 -24.88 -54.46 -39.42
C MET A 4 -23.79 -55.45 -39.92
N ASP A 5 -22.75 -55.88 -39.20
CA ASP A 5 -22.57 -56.05 -37.74
C ASP A 5 -21.13 -56.53 -37.41
N GLN A 6 -20.70 -56.26 -36.18
CA GLN A 6 -19.93 -57.09 -35.22
C GLN A 6 -18.47 -57.59 -35.44
N LEU A 7 -17.59 -57.05 -34.56
CA LEU A 7 -16.76 -57.73 -33.53
C LEU A 7 -16.05 -59.06 -33.85
N ARG A 8 -14.70 -59.08 -33.71
CA ARG A 8 -13.97 -60.16 -33.01
C ARG A 8 -12.55 -59.78 -32.55
N ARG A 9 -12.20 -60.38 -31.41
CA ARG A 9 -11.06 -60.16 -30.50
C ARG A 9 -9.72 -60.81 -30.94
N LYS A 10 -8.63 -60.20 -30.45
CA LYS A 10 -7.37 -60.76 -29.87
C LYS A 10 -6.41 -61.60 -30.73
N SER A 11 -5.13 -61.18 -30.71
CA SER A 11 -3.89 -61.91 -30.29
C SER A 11 -2.72 -61.64 -31.27
N LEU A 12 -1.73 -60.84 -30.87
CA LEU A 12 -0.44 -61.17 -30.23
C LEU A 12 0.66 -61.73 -31.18
N HIS A 13 1.86 -61.15 -31.01
CA HIS A 13 3.21 -61.56 -31.45
C HIS A 13 3.60 -61.20 -32.90
N ARG A 14 4.82 -60.76 -33.23
CA ARG A 14 6.14 -60.75 -32.55
C ARG A 14 7.14 -59.93 -33.41
N GLY A 15 8.22 -59.43 -32.80
CA GLY A 15 9.46 -59.00 -33.47
C GLY A 15 9.91 -57.62 -32.96
N VAL A 16 10.61 -57.47 -31.84
CA VAL A 16 11.98 -57.91 -31.46
C VAL A 16 13.05 -57.37 -32.39
N LEU A 17 13.81 -56.39 -31.88
CA LEU A 17 15.29 -56.23 -31.86
C LEU A 17 15.56 -54.95 -31.01
N SER A 18 15.98 -54.97 -29.73
CA SER A 18 17.29 -55.39 -29.15
C SER A 18 18.44 -54.63 -29.81
N LEU A 19 19.39 -53.94 -29.16
CA LEU A 19 19.78 -53.57 -27.79
C LEU A 19 20.99 -52.61 -28.02
N ASP A 20 21.24 -51.55 -27.26
CA ASP A 20 22.28 -51.44 -26.21
C ASP A 20 22.29 -49.95 -25.78
N LEU A 21 22.01 -49.60 -24.52
CA LEU A 21 22.94 -49.40 -23.38
C LEU A 21 24.00 -48.31 -23.62
N ASP A 22 23.84 -47.15 -22.97
CA ASP A 22 24.81 -46.67 -21.96
C ASP A 22 24.33 -45.40 -21.22
N ASP A 23 24.82 -45.31 -19.98
CA ASP A 23 24.57 -44.33 -18.92
C ASP A 23 24.75 -42.85 -19.30
N SER A 24 23.89 -41.98 -18.77
CA SER A 24 24.26 -40.73 -18.06
C SER A 24 23.02 -39.85 -17.79
N PHE A 25 22.78 -39.52 -16.53
CA PHE A 25 22.01 -38.32 -16.16
C PHE A 25 22.89 -37.09 -16.39
N PRO A 26 22.31 -36.00 -16.92
CA PRO A 26 22.61 -34.69 -16.33
C PRO A 26 21.38 -33.81 -16.14
N ASP A 27 21.51 -32.93 -15.14
CA ASP A 27 20.81 -31.64 -15.04
C ASP A 27 20.73 -30.94 -16.39
N ASP A 28 19.58 -30.33 -16.70
CA ASP A 28 19.61 -29.00 -17.31
C ASP A 28 18.31 -28.23 -17.08
N THR A 29 18.54 -27.07 -16.49
CA THR A 29 17.68 -25.90 -16.34
C THR A 29 17.46 -25.26 -17.72
N ILE A 30 16.38 -24.48 -17.85
CA ILE A 30 16.14 -23.36 -18.80
C ILE A 30 15.06 -23.58 -19.88
N GLN A 31 14.14 -22.61 -19.89
CA GLN A 31 13.21 -22.16 -20.94
C GLN A 31 11.88 -22.91 -21.14
N MET A 32 10.84 -22.42 -20.46
CA MET A 32 9.56 -22.17 -21.14
C MET A 32 9.06 -20.76 -20.83
N LEU A 33 9.03 -19.97 -21.89
CA LEU A 33 8.54 -18.61 -22.00
C LEU A 33 7.05 -18.49 -21.67
N GLN A 34 6.75 -17.36 -21.04
CA GLN A 34 5.45 -16.83 -20.70
C GLN A 34 4.54 -16.71 -21.94
N SER A 35 3.27 -17.09 -21.78
CA SER A 35 2.19 -16.85 -22.74
C SER A 35 1.29 -15.68 -22.28
N PRO A 36 0.63 -14.95 -23.20
CA PRO A 36 -0.08 -13.68 -22.90
C PRO A 36 -1.37 -13.85 -22.09
N THR A 37 -1.73 -15.08 -21.72
CA THR A 37 -3.08 -15.45 -21.27
C THR A 37 -3.40 -14.99 -19.84
N ILE A 38 -2.39 -14.69 -19.02
CA ILE A 38 -2.57 -14.25 -17.62
C ILE A 38 -2.97 -12.76 -17.55
N ARG A 39 -2.62 -11.93 -18.54
CA ARG A 39 -2.92 -10.48 -18.54
C ARG A 39 -4.42 -10.15 -18.67
N ARG A 40 -5.24 -11.06 -19.23
CA ARG A 40 -6.72 -10.88 -19.36
C ARG A 40 -7.51 -11.15 -18.07
N GLN A 41 -6.91 -11.77 -17.04
CA GLN A 41 -7.64 -12.13 -15.81
C GLN A 41 -7.82 -10.95 -14.83
N ASN A 42 -6.86 -10.02 -14.76
CA ASN A 42 -6.95 -8.91 -13.80
C ASN A 42 -8.01 -7.86 -14.18
N LEU A 43 -8.28 -7.65 -15.47
CA LEU A 43 -9.38 -6.78 -15.93
C LEU A 43 -10.76 -7.44 -15.82
N ARG A 44 -10.85 -8.78 -15.77
CA ARG A 44 -12.11 -9.50 -15.52
C ARG A 44 -12.55 -9.44 -14.05
N ASN A 45 -11.61 -9.19 -13.14
CA ASN A 45 -11.89 -9.10 -11.71
C ASN A 45 -12.09 -7.64 -11.23
N ALA A 46 -11.78 -6.64 -12.07
CA ALA A 46 -11.78 -5.22 -11.75
C ALA A 46 -13.10 -4.50 -12.13
N SER A 47 -14.22 -5.22 -12.14
CA SER A 47 -15.52 -4.59 -12.29
C SER A 47 -16.44 -5.10 -11.20
N THR A 48 -16.79 -4.22 -10.26
CA THR A 48 -18.00 -4.35 -9.42
C THR A 48 -19.30 -4.26 -10.23
N LEU A 49 -19.19 -4.40 -11.56
CA LEU A 49 -20.24 -4.52 -12.54
C LEU A 49 -20.36 -5.92 -13.18
N ASP A 50 -19.52 -6.91 -12.85
CA ASP A 50 -19.79 -8.33 -13.12
C ASP A 50 -18.73 -9.24 -12.48
N THR A 51 -19.08 -9.94 -11.39
CA THR A 51 -18.22 -10.98 -10.79
C THR A 51 -18.88 -12.34 -10.97
N THR A 52 -18.63 -13.01 -12.10
CA THR A 52 -18.95 -14.44 -12.25
C THR A 52 -17.67 -15.23 -12.53
N ALA A 53 -16.96 -15.65 -11.48
CA ALA A 53 -16.12 -16.85 -11.50
C ALA A 53 -15.68 -17.26 -10.09
N SER A 54 -15.84 -18.55 -9.81
CA SER A 54 -15.51 -19.29 -8.59
C SER A 54 -14.05 -19.18 -8.15
N ILE A 55 -13.84 -18.90 -6.86
CA ILE A 55 -12.57 -19.00 -6.15
C ILE A 55 -12.04 -20.44 -6.27
N ASN A 56 -10.87 -20.61 -6.88
CA ASN A 56 -10.15 -21.88 -6.86
C ASN A 56 -9.11 -21.79 -5.74
N GLU A 57 -9.40 -22.44 -4.61
CA GLU A 57 -8.45 -22.69 -3.52
C GLU A 57 -7.34 -23.60 -4.06
N ASN A 58 -6.19 -23.03 -4.47
CA ASN A 58 -4.87 -23.69 -4.47
C ASN A 58 -3.81 -22.76 -5.08
N SER A 59 -3.38 -21.77 -4.30
CA SER A 59 -2.04 -21.17 -4.46
C SER A 59 -1.63 -20.52 -3.13
N LEU A 60 -1.38 -21.36 -2.13
CA LEU A 60 -0.88 -21.00 -0.80
C LEU A 60 0.19 -22.02 -0.40
N MET A 61 1.24 -22.12 -1.19
CA MET A 61 2.45 -22.88 -0.85
C MET A 61 3.62 -22.15 -1.50
N ASP A 62 4.15 -21.14 -0.80
CA ASP A 62 5.59 -20.75 -0.79
C ASP A 62 5.78 -19.38 -0.09
N VAL A 63 5.26 -19.21 1.14
CA VAL A 63 5.62 -18.06 2.02
C VAL A 63 5.63 -18.49 3.50
N SER A 64 6.18 -19.68 3.78
CA SER A 64 6.22 -20.25 5.14
C SER A 64 7.50 -19.95 5.91
N ILE A 65 8.49 -19.29 5.30
CA ILE A 65 9.83 -19.13 5.89
C ILE A 65 9.98 -17.83 6.72
N LEU A 66 9.17 -16.78 6.49
CA LEU A 66 9.26 -15.51 7.22
C LEU A 66 8.23 -15.34 8.36
N GLN A 67 7.16 -16.15 8.38
CA GLN A 67 6.11 -16.12 9.41
C GLN A 67 6.65 -16.42 10.84
N GLY A 68 7.79 -17.12 10.91
CA GLY A 68 8.40 -17.57 12.16
C GLY A 68 9.18 -16.50 12.93
N GLU A 69 9.58 -15.40 12.30
CA GLU A 69 10.44 -14.39 12.96
C GLU A 69 9.61 -13.26 13.59
N ALA A 70 8.59 -12.73 12.91
CA ALA A 70 7.71 -11.70 13.48
C ALA A 70 6.92 -12.19 14.71
N SER A 71 6.52 -13.47 14.70
CA SER A 71 5.71 -14.08 15.77
C SER A 71 6.51 -14.35 17.06
N LYS A 72 7.84 -14.43 17.01
CA LYS A 72 8.70 -14.76 18.17
C LYS A 72 9.00 -13.57 19.07
N PHE A 73 8.82 -12.34 18.60
CA PHE A 73 9.14 -11.14 19.38
C PHE A 73 8.04 -10.66 20.33
N TYR A 74 6.79 -11.12 20.18
CA TYR A 74 5.64 -10.58 20.92
C TYR A 74 5.26 -11.31 22.22
N ASN A 75 5.93 -12.43 22.53
CA ASN A 75 5.61 -13.23 23.72
C ASN A 75 6.53 -12.93 24.90
N GLN A 76 6.70 -11.65 25.25
CA GLN A 76 7.15 -11.28 26.59
C GLN A 76 6.83 -9.82 26.93
N SER A 77 6.22 -9.66 28.11
CA SER A 77 6.26 -8.50 29.00
C SER A 77 5.12 -7.47 28.96
N ASN A 78 4.90 -6.91 30.16
CA ASN A 78 3.70 -6.25 30.65
C ASN A 78 3.59 -4.79 30.19
N ALA A 79 2.34 -4.32 30.15
CA ALA A 79 1.93 -2.95 29.86
C ALA A 79 2.72 -1.87 30.62
N SER A 80 3.68 -1.25 29.93
CA SER A 80 4.18 0.11 30.15
C SER A 80 5.14 0.46 29.01
N GLU A 81 4.95 1.62 28.38
CA GLU A 81 5.77 2.23 27.31
C GLU A 81 5.42 1.87 25.84
N CYS A 82 4.94 2.87 25.11
CA CYS A 82 4.51 2.84 23.71
C CYS A 82 5.70 2.79 22.70
N VAL A 83 6.87 2.31 23.10
CA VAL A 83 8.14 2.42 22.34
C VAL A 83 8.49 1.14 21.56
N GLU A 84 8.17 -0.04 22.08
CA GLU A 84 8.54 -1.32 21.44
C GLU A 84 7.86 -1.62 20.09
N PRO A 85 6.57 -1.29 19.85
CA PRO A 85 5.91 -1.59 18.57
C PRO A 85 6.51 -0.79 17.41
N THR A 86 6.99 0.43 17.67
CA THR A 86 7.56 1.32 16.66
C THR A 86 8.95 0.87 16.20
N GLU A 87 9.79 0.37 17.10
CA GLU A 87 11.12 -0.16 16.72
C GLU A 87 11.02 -1.46 15.92
N SER A 88 10.06 -2.33 16.28
CA SER A 88 9.75 -3.54 15.53
C SER A 88 9.26 -3.20 14.10
N LEU A 89 8.40 -2.19 13.96
CA LEU A 89 7.92 -1.71 12.66
C LEU A 89 9.04 -1.11 11.80
N VAL A 90 9.96 -0.33 12.39
CA VAL A 90 11.13 0.18 11.66
C VAL A 90 11.98 -0.96 11.13
N GLN A 91 12.22 -2.00 11.93
CA GLN A 91 12.97 -3.18 11.49
C GLN A 91 12.24 -3.93 10.37
N ALA A 92 10.94 -4.19 10.53
CA ALA A 92 10.17 -4.94 9.53
C ALA A 92 10.16 -4.23 8.17
N PHE A 93 9.91 -2.92 8.16
CA PHE A 93 9.93 -2.14 6.93
C PHE A 93 11.33 -2.02 6.32
N TYR A 94 12.37 -1.91 7.16
CA TYR A 94 13.75 -1.95 6.69
C TYR A 94 14.08 -3.27 5.99
N ASN A 95 13.69 -4.42 6.56
CA ASN A 95 13.98 -5.74 5.96
C ASN A 95 13.34 -5.87 4.57
N VAL A 96 12.09 -5.40 4.42
CA VAL A 96 11.41 -5.35 3.12
C VAL A 96 12.16 -4.43 2.16
N PHE A 97 12.52 -3.22 2.60
CA PHE A 97 13.25 -2.27 1.77
C PHE A 97 14.61 -2.83 1.30
N GLU A 98 15.38 -3.47 2.18
CA GLU A 98 16.66 -4.08 1.85
C GLU A 98 16.52 -5.21 0.82
N THR A 99 15.46 -6.02 0.94
CA THR A 99 15.18 -7.15 0.03
C THR A 99 14.85 -6.68 -1.38
N TYR A 100 14.14 -5.55 -1.51
CA TYR A 100 13.55 -5.08 -2.77
C TYR A 100 14.15 -3.73 -3.26
N ASN A 101 15.41 -3.47 -2.93
CA ASN A 101 16.08 -2.20 -3.27
C ASN A 101 16.61 -2.14 -4.73
N ASP A 102 16.35 -3.16 -5.55
CA ASP A 102 16.89 -3.28 -6.91
C ASP A 102 16.09 -2.51 -7.99
N GLY A 103 15.03 -1.79 -7.58
CA GLY A 103 14.24 -0.90 -8.44
C GLY A 103 13.26 -1.60 -9.39
N GLN A 104 13.41 -2.90 -9.66
CA GLN A 104 12.46 -3.68 -10.47
C GLN A 104 11.33 -4.31 -9.65
N SER A 105 11.44 -4.28 -8.32
CA SER A 105 10.56 -4.98 -7.38
C SER A 105 9.71 -4.06 -6.48
N ALA A 106 9.53 -2.79 -6.86
CA ALA A 106 8.78 -1.81 -6.06
C ALA A 106 7.37 -2.28 -5.68
N PHE A 107 6.66 -2.98 -6.58
CA PHE A 107 5.34 -3.55 -6.30
C PHE A 107 5.40 -4.72 -5.32
N ASP A 108 6.47 -5.51 -5.33
CA ASP A 108 6.66 -6.59 -4.37
C ASP A 108 6.94 -6.02 -2.97
N ALA A 109 7.73 -4.94 -2.88
CA ALA A 109 7.91 -4.20 -1.64
C ALA A 109 6.58 -3.66 -1.09
N VAL A 110 5.71 -3.09 -1.94
CA VAL A 110 4.39 -2.59 -1.54
C VAL A 110 3.49 -3.72 -1.02
N LYS A 111 3.46 -4.88 -1.68
CA LYS A 111 2.72 -6.06 -1.21
C LYS A 111 3.22 -6.55 0.14
N GLU A 112 4.53 -6.57 0.33
CA GLU A 112 5.11 -7.01 1.61
C GLU A 112 4.84 -5.99 2.72
N PHE A 113 4.87 -4.68 2.44
CA PHE A 113 4.42 -3.65 3.40
C PHE A 113 2.94 -3.81 3.77
N HIS A 114 2.08 -4.14 2.79
CA HIS A 114 0.68 -4.47 3.03
C HIS A 114 0.55 -5.66 4.00
N GLU A 115 1.25 -6.76 3.75
CA GLU A 115 1.19 -7.96 4.59
C GLU A 115 1.78 -7.74 6.00
N VAL A 116 2.86 -6.96 6.12
CA VAL A 116 3.40 -6.54 7.43
C VAL A 116 2.36 -5.78 8.23
N CYS A 117 1.69 -4.78 7.63
CA CYS A 117 0.66 -4.00 8.30
C CYS A 117 -0.55 -4.85 8.68
N LYS A 118 -0.99 -5.74 7.79
CA LYS A 118 -2.10 -6.67 8.02
C LYS A 118 -1.81 -7.61 9.19
N THR A 119 -0.65 -8.25 9.20
CA THR A 119 -0.26 -9.19 10.26
C THR A 119 -0.16 -8.50 11.62
N LEU A 120 0.45 -7.31 11.66
CA LEU A 120 0.59 -6.55 12.90
C LEU A 120 -0.74 -5.99 13.39
N SER A 121 -1.65 -5.58 12.50
CA SER A 121 -2.99 -5.15 12.91
C SER A 121 -3.74 -6.25 13.66
N GLN A 122 -3.54 -7.52 13.25
CA GLN A 122 -4.16 -8.67 13.90
C GLN A 122 -3.54 -9.03 15.25
N SER A 123 -2.25 -8.70 15.49
CA SER A 123 -1.58 -8.95 16.77
C SER A 123 -1.84 -7.84 17.79
N VAL A 124 -2.15 -6.62 17.36
CA VAL A 124 -2.28 -5.43 18.21
C VAL A 124 -3.74 -5.06 18.56
N LYS A 125 -4.67 -6.03 18.52
CA LYS A 125 -6.12 -5.84 18.80
C LYS A 125 -6.46 -5.14 20.12
N ASN A 126 -5.56 -5.16 21.10
CA ASN A 126 -5.77 -4.49 22.39
C ASN A 126 -5.52 -2.97 22.32
N ASN A 127 -4.83 -2.48 21.29
CA ASN A 127 -4.58 -1.06 21.05
C ASN A 127 -5.27 -0.61 19.75
N LYS A 128 -6.55 -0.26 19.87
CA LYS A 128 -7.40 0.16 18.74
C LYS A 128 -6.85 1.34 17.95
N VAL A 129 -6.07 2.24 18.58
CA VAL A 129 -5.49 3.39 17.88
C VAL A 129 -4.41 2.93 16.91
N LEU A 130 -3.52 2.05 17.36
CA LEU A 130 -2.47 1.47 16.51
C LEU A 130 -3.04 0.48 15.49
N GLU A 131 -4.05 -0.31 15.86
CA GLU A 131 -4.77 -1.19 14.95
C GLU A 131 -5.39 -0.40 13.79
N ASN A 132 -6.16 0.66 14.09
CA ASN A 132 -6.78 1.50 13.06
C ASN A 132 -5.72 2.15 12.16
N TRP A 133 -4.62 2.65 12.75
CA TRP A 133 -3.50 3.21 11.98
C TRP A 133 -2.93 2.20 10.97
N LEU A 134 -2.66 0.97 11.42
CA LEU A 134 -2.10 -0.07 10.56
C LEU A 134 -3.10 -0.51 9.48
N ILE A 135 -4.40 -0.48 9.76
CA ILE A 135 -5.45 -0.74 8.77
C ILE A 135 -5.44 0.35 7.69
N ASP A 136 -5.37 1.62 8.07
CA ASP A 136 -5.35 2.73 7.11
C ASP A 136 -4.06 2.75 6.28
N GLU A 137 -2.92 2.44 6.91
CA GLU A 137 -1.64 2.29 6.23
C GLU A 137 -1.66 1.12 5.23
N LYS A 138 -2.12 -0.06 5.67
CA LYS A 138 -2.34 -1.24 4.81
C LYS A 138 -3.21 -0.89 3.61
N ASN A 139 -4.36 -0.24 3.84
CA ASN A 139 -5.28 0.15 2.77
C ASN A 139 -4.61 1.14 1.81
N THR A 140 -3.75 2.04 2.29
CA THR A 140 -3.03 2.99 1.45
C THR A 140 -1.96 2.30 0.60
N TRP A 141 -1.25 1.31 1.13
CA TRP A 141 -0.33 0.49 0.33
C TRP A 141 -1.05 -0.29 -0.76
N HIS A 142 -2.21 -0.89 -0.45
CA HIS A 142 -3.03 -1.54 -1.47
C HIS A 142 -3.48 -0.55 -2.56
N LEU A 143 -3.88 0.67 -2.20
CA LEU A 143 -4.23 1.71 -3.18
C LEU A 143 -3.06 2.06 -4.11
N VAL A 144 -1.84 2.15 -3.57
CA VAL A 144 -0.61 2.39 -4.36
C VAL A 144 -0.39 1.23 -5.34
N GLU A 145 -0.49 -0.01 -4.88
CA GLU A 145 -0.38 -1.19 -5.74
C GLU A 145 -1.41 -1.15 -6.88
N THR A 146 -2.69 -0.92 -6.56
CA THR A 146 -3.78 -0.93 -7.53
C THR A 146 -3.62 0.17 -8.58
N LEU A 147 -3.42 1.42 -8.16
CA LEU A 147 -3.39 2.56 -9.09
C LEU A 147 -2.12 2.61 -9.93
N TYR A 148 -0.94 2.44 -9.33
CA TYR A 148 0.31 2.48 -10.08
C TYR A 148 0.53 1.20 -10.88
N GLY A 149 -0.03 0.08 -10.43
CA GLY A 149 -0.12 -1.14 -11.22
C GLY A 149 -0.84 -0.90 -12.55
N ASP A 150 -1.98 -0.20 -12.53
CA ASP A 150 -2.68 0.21 -13.76
C ASP A 150 -1.89 1.26 -14.56
N ARG A 151 -1.46 2.35 -13.92
CA ARG A 151 -0.80 3.48 -14.61
C ARG A 151 0.49 3.10 -15.32
N LEU A 152 1.25 2.14 -14.79
CA LEU A 152 2.55 1.75 -15.32
C LEU A 152 2.50 0.51 -16.23
N ASN A 153 1.56 -0.42 -15.99
CA ASN A 153 1.53 -1.70 -16.71
C ASN A 153 0.34 -1.85 -17.68
N TYR A 154 -0.64 -0.95 -17.67
CA TYR A 154 -1.77 -1.05 -18.59
C TYR A 154 -1.34 -0.74 -20.02
N GLU A 155 -1.43 -1.74 -20.90
CA GLU A 155 -1.22 -1.61 -22.33
C GLU A 155 -2.58 -1.58 -23.02
N TYR A 156 -2.84 -0.53 -23.80
CA TYR A 156 -4.08 -0.41 -24.58
C TYR A 156 -4.06 -1.42 -25.73
N ASP A 157 -5.10 -2.25 -25.80
CA ASP A 157 -5.31 -3.19 -26.89
C ASP A 157 -6.06 -2.48 -28.03
N GLU A 158 -5.33 -2.09 -29.08
CA GLU A 158 -5.90 -1.39 -30.26
C GLU A 158 -6.81 -2.29 -31.11
N GLU A 159 -6.90 -3.60 -30.83
CA GLU A 159 -7.58 -4.57 -31.69
C GLU A 159 -9.13 -4.54 -31.61
N MET A 160 -9.74 -3.72 -30.75
CA MET A 160 -11.20 -3.67 -30.64
C MET A 160 -11.84 -3.01 -31.88
N PRO A 161 -12.61 -3.76 -32.70
CA PRO A 161 -13.19 -3.21 -33.93
C PRO A 161 -14.31 -2.20 -33.60
N MET A 162 -14.16 -0.98 -34.09
CA MET A 162 -15.07 0.14 -33.86
C MET A 162 -16.49 -0.06 -34.44
N GLU A 163 -16.68 -1.04 -35.34
CA GLU A 163 -17.85 -1.18 -36.21
C GLU A 163 -18.79 -2.37 -35.89
N LEU A 164 -18.59 -3.06 -34.76
CA LEU A 164 -19.44 -4.21 -34.37
C LEU A 164 -20.71 -3.78 -33.63
N MET A 165 -21.79 -4.57 -33.77
CA MET A 165 -23.00 -4.47 -32.94
C MET A 165 -22.66 -4.92 -31.52
N LEU A 166 -22.22 -3.97 -30.68
CA LEU A 166 -21.80 -4.26 -29.32
C LEU A 166 -23.01 -4.39 -28.39
N SER A 167 -22.96 -5.37 -27.50
CA SER A 167 -23.80 -5.44 -26.32
C SER A 167 -23.40 -4.38 -25.28
N GLU A 168 -24.29 -4.02 -24.36
CA GLU A 168 -24.04 -2.97 -23.35
C GLU A 168 -22.78 -3.26 -22.52
N LYS A 169 -22.53 -4.53 -22.17
CA LYS A 169 -21.32 -4.96 -21.46
C LYS A 169 -20.05 -4.75 -22.28
N GLU A 170 -20.08 -5.02 -23.58
CA GLU A 170 -18.92 -4.81 -24.46
C GLU A 170 -18.59 -3.33 -24.61
N VAL A 171 -19.61 -2.46 -24.69
CA VAL A 171 -19.42 -1.00 -24.68
C VAL A 171 -18.73 -0.55 -23.40
N MET A 172 -19.17 -1.04 -22.23
CA MET A 172 -18.52 -0.74 -20.95
C MET A 172 -17.05 -1.18 -20.92
N LEU A 173 -16.76 -2.43 -21.34
CA LEU A 173 -15.38 -2.94 -21.38
C LEU A 173 -14.49 -2.09 -22.29
N ASP A 174 -15.01 -1.67 -23.44
CA ASP A 174 -14.32 -0.77 -24.35
C ASP A 174 -14.08 0.62 -23.74
N VAL A 175 -15.05 1.19 -23.00
CA VAL A 175 -14.85 2.44 -22.23
C VAL A 175 -13.71 2.27 -21.23
N PHE A 176 -13.70 1.19 -20.45
CA PHE A 176 -12.60 0.94 -19.51
C PHE A 176 -11.28 0.75 -20.21
N ASN A 177 -11.25 0.21 -21.42
CA ASN A 177 -10.01 0.08 -22.16
C ASN A 177 -9.45 1.44 -22.62
N ARG A 178 -10.30 2.28 -23.23
CA ARG A 178 -9.86 3.55 -23.82
C ARG A 178 -9.75 4.71 -22.83
N ASP A 179 -10.62 4.78 -21.82
CA ASP A 179 -10.64 5.87 -20.83
C ASP A 179 -10.01 5.43 -19.51
N SER A 180 -8.73 5.77 -19.36
CA SER A 180 -7.95 5.50 -18.15
C SER A 180 -8.54 6.16 -16.91
N VAL A 181 -9.22 7.31 -17.03
CA VAL A 181 -9.81 7.99 -15.86
C VAL A 181 -10.96 7.16 -15.31
N THR A 182 -11.89 6.73 -16.16
CA THR A 182 -13.05 5.94 -15.73
C THR A 182 -12.62 4.57 -15.21
N ARG A 183 -11.63 3.93 -15.85
CA ARG A 183 -11.04 2.68 -15.35
C ARG A 183 -10.37 2.85 -13.98
N GLN A 184 -9.54 3.87 -13.80
CA GLN A 184 -8.90 4.12 -12.50
C GLN A 184 -9.92 4.48 -11.41
N CYS A 185 -10.99 5.19 -11.74
CA CYS A 185 -12.08 5.43 -10.78
C CYS A 185 -12.77 4.14 -10.36
N GLN A 186 -12.95 3.19 -11.29
CA GLN A 186 -13.48 1.86 -10.98
C GLN A 186 -12.55 1.09 -10.04
N LEU A 187 -11.24 1.14 -10.28
CA LEU A 187 -10.24 0.55 -9.38
C LEU A 187 -10.30 1.15 -7.96
N VAL A 188 -10.55 2.45 -7.83
CA VAL A 188 -10.74 3.10 -6.51
C VAL A 188 -12.03 2.62 -5.85
N VAL A 189 -13.10 2.42 -6.61
CA VAL A 189 -14.35 1.83 -6.08
C VAL A 189 -14.09 0.42 -5.57
N ASP A 190 -13.41 -0.42 -6.34
CA ASP A 190 -13.11 -1.81 -5.98
C ASP A 190 -12.23 -1.87 -4.72
N TRP A 191 -11.22 -0.98 -4.63
CA TRP A 191 -10.38 -0.81 -3.44
C TRP A 191 -11.20 -0.43 -2.19
N LEU A 192 -12.15 0.51 -2.31
CA LEU A 192 -13.02 0.93 -1.20
C LEU A 192 -13.95 -0.21 -0.75
N GLU A 193 -14.47 -0.99 -1.71
CA GLU A 193 -15.35 -2.11 -1.43
C GLU A 193 -14.59 -3.27 -0.75
N GLN A 194 -13.37 -3.57 -1.21
CA GLN A 194 -12.50 -4.56 -0.57
C GLN A 194 -12.11 -4.15 0.86
N ALA A 195 -11.76 -2.87 1.07
CA ALA A 195 -11.43 -2.36 2.41
C ALA A 195 -12.60 -2.51 3.39
N GLU A 196 -13.84 -2.25 2.94
CA GLU A 196 -15.04 -2.44 3.77
C GLU A 196 -15.38 -3.93 3.96
N ALA A 197 -15.13 -4.79 2.96
CA ALA A 197 -15.31 -6.24 3.06
C ALA A 197 -14.42 -6.86 4.15
N GLU A 198 -13.15 -6.48 4.22
CA GLU A 198 -12.20 -6.99 5.21
C GLU A 198 -12.57 -6.54 6.63
N LYS A 199 -12.96 -5.26 6.78
CA LYS A 199 -13.45 -4.71 8.04
C LYS A 199 -14.72 -5.42 8.52
N LYS A 200 -15.62 -5.75 7.59
CA LYS A 200 -16.82 -6.54 7.87
C LYS A 200 -16.46 -7.95 8.32
N GLU A 201 -15.56 -8.64 7.64
CA GLU A 201 -15.11 -9.98 8.02
C GLU A 201 -14.53 -10.01 9.45
N GLN A 202 -13.71 -9.01 9.79
CA GLN A 202 -13.15 -8.86 11.13
C GLN A 202 -14.24 -8.63 12.19
N SER A 203 -15.28 -7.88 11.85
CA SER A 203 -16.43 -7.60 12.73
C SER A 203 -17.37 -8.79 12.88
N GLN A 204 -17.59 -9.57 11.81
CA GLN A 204 -18.45 -10.76 11.81
C GLN A 204 -17.84 -11.94 12.59
N LYS A 205 -16.50 -12.09 12.60
CA LYS A 205 -15.81 -13.05 13.48
C LYS A 205 -16.13 -12.82 14.98
N LEU A 206 -16.60 -11.62 15.33
CA LEU A 206 -17.00 -11.25 16.70
C LEU A 206 -18.51 -11.34 16.95
N GLN A 207 -19.33 -11.47 15.90
CA GLN A 207 -20.80 -11.51 16.00
C GLN A 207 -21.36 -12.59 15.08
N ALA A 208 -21.68 -13.76 15.65
CA ALA A 208 -22.46 -14.79 14.95
C ALA A 208 -23.88 -14.27 14.72
N GLN A 209 -24.14 -13.68 13.56
CA GLN A 209 -25.48 -13.28 13.15
C GLN A 209 -26.18 -14.52 12.59
N HIS A 210 -26.99 -15.15 13.44
CA HIS A 210 -27.76 -16.33 13.07
C HIS A 210 -29.02 -15.90 12.30
N PHE A 211 -29.06 -16.15 11.00
CA PHE A 211 -30.35 -16.39 10.33
C PHE A 211 -30.71 -17.85 10.53
N SER A 212 -31.93 -18.12 10.97
CA SER A 212 -32.49 -19.45 10.79
C SER A 212 -32.59 -19.73 9.29
N ASP A 213 -32.32 -20.96 8.85
CA ASP A 213 -32.61 -21.42 7.48
C ASP A 213 -34.13 -21.28 7.23
N LYS A 214 -34.56 -20.10 6.74
CA LYS A 214 -35.98 -19.83 6.52
C LYS A 214 -36.37 -20.28 5.12
N THR A 215 -37.25 -21.27 5.06
CA THR A 215 -37.76 -21.77 3.79
C THR A 215 -38.79 -20.84 3.15
N VAL A 216 -39.37 -19.89 3.91
CA VAL A 216 -40.42 -18.97 3.45
C VAL A 216 -40.23 -17.57 4.04
N CYS A 217 -40.54 -16.54 3.23
CA CYS A 217 -40.56 -15.15 3.70
C CYS A 217 -41.69 -14.89 4.71
N TRP A 218 -41.43 -14.01 5.69
CA TRP A 218 -42.38 -13.57 6.71
C TRP A 218 -43.16 -14.73 7.38
N GLU A 219 -42.44 -15.73 7.86
CA GLU A 219 -43.00 -16.97 8.43
C GLU A 219 -44.05 -16.71 9.52
N ASN A 220 -43.82 -15.74 10.42
CA ASN A 220 -44.76 -15.44 11.49
C ASN A 220 -46.05 -14.80 10.96
N THR A 221 -45.92 -13.93 9.95
CA THR A 221 -47.04 -13.29 9.25
C THR A 221 -47.86 -14.35 8.52
N LEU A 222 -47.20 -15.26 7.80
CA LEU A 222 -47.86 -16.37 7.11
C LEU A 222 -48.62 -17.26 8.10
N TYR A 223 -47.99 -17.63 9.21
CA TYR A 223 -48.61 -18.41 10.27
C TYR A 223 -49.90 -17.74 10.80
N GLN A 224 -49.86 -16.43 11.05
CA GLN A 224 -51.02 -15.69 11.54
C GLN A 224 -52.13 -15.53 10.49
N ILE A 225 -51.77 -15.41 9.20
CA ILE A 225 -52.75 -15.43 8.10
C ILE A 225 -53.46 -16.78 8.04
N GLN A 226 -52.72 -17.89 8.16
CA GLN A 226 -53.26 -19.25 8.11
C GLN A 226 -54.10 -19.60 9.35
N GLN A 227 -53.76 -19.07 10.52
CA GLN A 227 -54.44 -19.35 11.79
C GLN A 227 -55.50 -18.31 12.19
N LYS A 228 -55.94 -17.45 11.26
CA LYS A 228 -56.90 -16.36 11.51
C LYS A 228 -58.14 -16.75 12.31
N ASP A 229 -58.62 -17.99 12.16
CA ASP A 229 -59.83 -18.48 12.83
C ASP A 229 -59.58 -19.13 14.20
N ASN A 230 -58.32 -19.41 14.57
CA ASN A 230 -57.93 -20.16 15.78
C ASN A 230 -57.17 -19.33 16.84
N LEU A 231 -56.93 -18.04 16.59
CA LEU A 231 -56.17 -17.17 17.51
C LEU A 231 -57.09 -16.54 18.56
N ALA A 232 -56.93 -16.94 19.83
CA ALA A 232 -57.67 -16.38 20.98
C ALA A 232 -57.33 -14.91 21.29
N TYR A 233 -56.19 -14.42 20.79
CA TYR A 233 -55.75 -13.04 20.87
C TYR A 233 -55.33 -12.57 19.48
N THR A 234 -56.12 -11.67 18.89
CA THR A 234 -55.71 -10.93 17.69
C THR A 234 -54.80 -9.80 18.11
N SER A 235 -53.63 -9.66 17.47
CA SER A 235 -52.80 -8.46 17.59
C SER A 235 -53.65 -7.21 17.29
N GLY A 236 -53.47 -6.14 18.08
CA GLY A 236 -54.26 -4.90 17.93
C GLY A 236 -53.98 -4.12 16.63
N VAL A 237 -53.05 -4.62 15.79
CA VAL A 237 -52.63 -4.02 14.52
C VAL A 237 -53.14 -4.89 13.37
N ALA A 238 -53.82 -4.28 12.40
CA ALA A 238 -54.29 -4.99 11.22
C ALA A 238 -53.12 -5.49 10.37
N LEU A 239 -52.98 -6.82 10.29
CA LEU A 239 -51.95 -7.48 9.49
C LEU A 239 -52.34 -7.66 8.03
N VAL A 240 -51.35 -7.74 7.16
CA VAL A 240 -51.51 -8.05 5.73
C VAL A 240 -52.29 -9.36 5.52
N THR A 241 -53.03 -9.44 4.42
CA THR A 241 -53.82 -10.63 4.05
C THR A 241 -53.17 -11.49 2.98
N GLU A 242 -52.10 -10.99 2.37
CA GLU A 242 -51.37 -11.62 1.26
C GLU A 242 -49.86 -11.51 1.58
N ILE A 243 -49.04 -12.38 0.98
CA ILE A 243 -47.60 -12.52 1.28
C ILE A 243 -46.69 -11.96 0.17
N ASP A 244 -47.27 -11.35 -0.87
CA ASP A 244 -46.52 -10.65 -1.92
C ASP A 244 -45.70 -9.47 -1.34
N PRO A 245 -44.53 -9.16 -1.93
CA PRO A 245 -43.61 -8.17 -1.39
C PRO A 245 -44.19 -6.76 -1.30
N ASP A 246 -45.17 -6.41 -2.14
CA ASP A 246 -45.86 -5.13 -2.13
C ASP A 246 -47.13 -5.11 -1.27
N ALA A 247 -47.56 -6.24 -0.68
CA ALA A 247 -48.74 -6.32 0.17
C ALA A 247 -48.75 -5.29 1.31
N PRO A 248 -47.65 -5.05 2.05
CA PRO A 248 -47.64 -4.04 3.12
C PRO A 248 -47.94 -2.62 2.59
N LEU A 249 -47.39 -2.27 1.43
CA LEU A 249 -47.58 -0.96 0.79
C LEU A 249 -48.96 -0.82 0.16
N ARG A 250 -49.40 -1.85 -0.58
CA ARG A 250 -50.68 -1.89 -1.30
C ARG A 250 -51.86 -1.90 -0.35
N GLN A 251 -51.78 -2.67 0.73
CA GLN A 251 -52.86 -2.79 1.71
C GLN A 251 -52.78 -1.74 2.84
N GLN A 252 -51.64 -1.04 2.96
CA GLN A 252 -51.34 -0.13 4.07
C GLN A 252 -51.49 -0.82 5.44
N LYS A 253 -50.95 -2.04 5.53
CA LYS A 253 -51.00 -2.90 6.72
C LYS A 253 -49.61 -3.36 7.10
N HIS A 254 -49.46 -3.85 8.32
CA HIS A 254 -48.19 -4.30 8.84
C HIS A 254 -47.99 -5.81 8.65
N ILE A 255 -46.72 -6.21 8.56
CA ILE A 255 -46.30 -7.60 8.80
C ILE A 255 -46.10 -7.80 10.31
N HIS A 256 -45.94 -9.06 10.71
CA HIS A 256 -45.69 -9.40 12.11
C HIS A 256 -44.45 -8.68 12.65
N SER A 257 -44.46 -8.29 13.93
CA SER A 257 -43.36 -7.49 14.51
C SER A 257 -42.01 -8.20 14.50
N LEU A 258 -41.99 -9.53 14.66
CA LEU A 258 -40.75 -10.32 14.53
C LEU A 258 -40.24 -10.33 13.09
N ASP A 259 -41.15 -10.50 12.12
CA ASP A 259 -40.75 -10.47 10.70
C ASP A 259 -40.28 -9.08 10.28
N LEU A 260 -40.85 -8.01 10.85
CA LEU A 260 -40.40 -6.64 10.61
C LEU A 260 -38.98 -6.39 11.11
N GLU A 261 -38.61 -6.95 12.26
CA GLU A 261 -37.26 -6.85 12.79
C GLU A 261 -36.26 -7.68 11.97
N ASP A 262 -36.65 -8.90 11.59
CA ASP A 262 -35.84 -9.74 10.69
C ASP A 262 -35.62 -9.06 9.34
N GLU A 263 -36.66 -8.43 8.79
CA GLU A 263 -36.61 -7.65 7.55
C GLU A 263 -35.63 -6.47 7.68
N ARG A 264 -35.65 -5.75 8.80
CA ARG A 264 -34.74 -4.64 9.08
C ARG A 264 -33.28 -5.10 9.09
N LEU A 265 -32.99 -6.24 9.72
CA LEU A 265 -31.65 -6.82 9.78
C LEU A 265 -31.18 -7.32 8.41
N LEU A 266 -32.04 -8.04 7.70
CA LEU A 266 -31.77 -8.53 6.34
C LEU A 266 -31.42 -7.37 5.40
N LEU A 267 -32.23 -6.32 5.37
CA LEU A 267 -32.00 -5.16 4.51
C LEU A 267 -30.70 -4.42 4.83
N SER A 268 -30.36 -4.31 6.13
CA SER A 268 -29.09 -3.72 6.56
C SER A 268 -27.89 -4.54 6.08
N GLN A 269 -27.99 -5.87 6.09
CA GLN A 269 -26.93 -6.74 5.62
C GLN A 269 -26.80 -6.78 4.11
N ILE A 270 -27.91 -6.76 3.38
CA ILE A 270 -27.92 -6.62 1.92
C ILE A 270 -27.16 -5.34 1.56
N LEU A 271 -27.53 -4.19 2.13
CA LEU A 271 -26.82 -2.94 1.89
C LEU A 271 -25.33 -3.05 2.23
N SER A 272 -24.99 -3.71 3.34
CA SER A 272 -23.60 -3.96 3.72
C SER A 272 -22.86 -4.82 2.68
N HIS A 273 -23.46 -5.88 2.15
CA HIS A 273 -22.85 -6.69 1.08
C HIS A 273 -22.68 -5.90 -0.22
N ILE A 274 -23.65 -5.06 -0.59
CA ILE A 274 -23.52 -4.13 -1.73
C ILE A 274 -22.35 -3.16 -1.52
N ARG A 275 -22.16 -2.64 -0.31
CA ARG A 275 -21.00 -1.79 0.04
C ARG A 275 -19.65 -2.51 0.02
N CYS A 276 -19.67 -3.83 0.08
CA CYS A 276 -18.47 -4.68 0.01
C CYS A 276 -18.22 -5.24 -1.40
N GLY A 277 -19.00 -4.86 -2.41
CA GLY A 277 -18.92 -5.46 -3.75
C GLY A 277 -19.40 -6.91 -3.85
N GLN A 278 -20.00 -7.43 -2.79
CA GLN A 278 -20.39 -8.83 -2.65
C GLN A 278 -21.86 -9.03 -3.06
N LEU A 279 -22.20 -8.67 -4.30
CA LEU A 279 -23.59 -8.76 -4.76
C LEU A 279 -24.13 -10.20 -4.72
N ASP A 280 -23.32 -11.19 -5.14
CA ASP A 280 -23.75 -12.58 -5.16
C ASP A 280 -24.08 -13.08 -3.75
N LEU A 281 -23.29 -12.68 -2.74
CA LEU A 281 -23.61 -13.00 -1.34
C LEU A 281 -24.89 -12.28 -0.87
N ALA A 282 -25.15 -11.05 -1.33
CA ALA A 282 -26.39 -10.35 -1.04
C ALA A 282 -27.61 -11.10 -1.62
N GLN A 283 -27.47 -11.67 -2.81
CA GLN A 283 -28.53 -12.45 -3.46
C GLN A 283 -28.74 -13.81 -2.79
N GLN A 284 -27.66 -14.54 -2.52
CA GLN A 284 -27.72 -15.79 -1.77
C GLN A 284 -28.38 -15.59 -0.40
N LEU A 285 -28.09 -14.47 0.28
CA LEU A 285 -28.74 -14.11 1.54
C LEU A 285 -30.25 -13.86 1.35
N CYS A 286 -30.66 -13.20 0.26
CA CYS A 286 -32.07 -13.04 -0.07
C CYS A 286 -32.76 -14.38 -0.32
N GLU A 287 -32.13 -15.28 -1.09
CA GLU A 287 -32.64 -16.62 -1.37
C GLU A 287 -32.76 -17.48 -0.10
N HIS A 288 -31.74 -17.43 0.75
CA HIS A 288 -31.69 -18.10 2.06
C HIS A 288 -32.80 -17.65 3.01
N CYS A 289 -33.22 -16.39 2.90
CA CYS A 289 -34.35 -15.84 3.66
C CYS A 289 -35.73 -16.04 2.98
N GLY A 290 -35.81 -16.83 1.91
CA GLY A 290 -37.05 -17.08 1.16
C GLY A 290 -37.55 -15.87 0.36
N GLN A 291 -36.65 -14.94 0.01
CA GLN A 291 -36.95 -13.71 -0.73
C GLN A 291 -36.31 -13.71 -2.12
N GLN A 292 -36.56 -14.77 -2.91
CA GLN A 292 -36.03 -14.92 -4.27
C GLN A 292 -36.45 -13.77 -5.19
N TRP A 293 -37.62 -13.18 -4.95
CA TRP A 293 -38.08 -11.98 -5.66
C TRP A 293 -37.10 -10.81 -5.48
N ARG A 294 -36.49 -10.66 -4.30
CA ARG A 294 -35.52 -9.60 -4.05
C ARG A 294 -34.20 -9.90 -4.74
N ALA A 295 -33.72 -11.14 -4.67
CA ALA A 295 -32.56 -11.59 -5.43
C ALA A 295 -32.73 -11.24 -6.92
N ALA A 296 -33.90 -11.55 -7.50
CA ALA A 296 -34.21 -11.19 -8.89
C ALA A 296 -34.22 -9.67 -9.14
N THR A 297 -34.70 -8.84 -8.21
CA THR A 297 -34.60 -7.37 -8.38
C THR A 297 -33.18 -6.84 -8.29
N LEU A 298 -32.30 -7.50 -7.51
CA LEU A 298 -30.88 -7.16 -7.39
C LEU A 298 -30.07 -7.59 -8.61
N GLU A 299 -30.60 -8.45 -9.46
CA GLU A 299 -29.99 -8.83 -10.75
C GLU A 299 -30.27 -7.82 -11.87
N GLY A 300 -31.32 -7.01 -11.74
CA GLY A 300 -31.83 -6.19 -12.85
C GLY A 300 -30.93 -5.04 -13.29
N TRP A 301 -29.87 -4.71 -12.55
CA TRP A 301 -28.88 -3.70 -12.94
C TRP A 301 -27.80 -4.24 -13.87
N ARG A 302 -27.63 -5.57 -14.00
CA ARG A 302 -26.58 -6.16 -14.83
C ARG A 302 -26.73 -5.77 -16.29
N LEU A 303 -25.62 -5.35 -16.90
CA LEU A 303 -25.58 -4.94 -18.31
C LEU A 303 -25.92 -6.11 -19.21
N TYR A 304 -26.72 -5.86 -20.25
CA TYR A 304 -27.02 -6.89 -21.24
C TYR A 304 -25.76 -7.30 -22.00
N HIS A 305 -25.51 -8.61 -22.08
CA HIS A 305 -24.44 -9.17 -22.88
C HIS A 305 -24.91 -10.39 -23.67
N ASN A 306 -24.66 -10.35 -24.98
CA ASN A 306 -24.86 -11.49 -25.85
C ASN A 306 -23.53 -11.84 -26.53
N PRO A 307 -22.80 -12.85 -26.02
CA PRO A 307 -21.50 -13.24 -26.56
C PRO A 307 -21.56 -13.75 -28.01
N ASN A 308 -22.75 -14.09 -28.50
CA ASN A 308 -22.97 -14.62 -29.84
C ASN A 308 -23.11 -13.52 -30.91
N LEU A 309 -23.03 -12.22 -30.55
CA LEU A 309 -23.08 -11.11 -31.50
C LEU A 309 -21.72 -10.87 -32.20
N THR A 310 -20.63 -11.13 -31.49
CA THR A 310 -19.26 -10.77 -31.92
C THR A 310 -18.38 -11.98 -32.24
N LYS A 311 -18.66 -13.15 -31.65
CA LYS A 311 -17.90 -14.39 -31.91
C LYS A 311 -18.68 -15.34 -32.81
N GLU A 312 -18.05 -15.80 -33.88
CA GLU A 312 -18.54 -16.99 -34.58
C GLU A 312 -18.45 -18.19 -33.62
N SER A 313 -19.56 -18.90 -33.42
CA SER A 313 -19.58 -20.05 -32.53
C SER A 313 -18.62 -21.14 -33.03
N GLU A 314 -17.55 -21.42 -32.26
CA GLU A 314 -16.48 -22.35 -32.65
C GLU A 314 -16.98 -23.79 -32.91
N ASN A 315 -18.21 -24.12 -32.52
CA ASN A 315 -18.84 -25.44 -32.76
C ASN A 315 -20.36 -25.37 -33.07
N GLY A 316 -20.92 -24.19 -33.38
CA GLY A 316 -22.37 -23.99 -33.51
C GLY A 316 -23.16 -24.06 -32.18
N VAL A 317 -22.49 -24.16 -31.04
CA VAL A 317 -23.07 -24.05 -29.70
C VAL A 317 -23.09 -22.58 -29.27
N LEU A 318 -24.29 -22.06 -29.00
CA LEU A 318 -24.45 -20.69 -28.51
C LEU A 318 -24.09 -20.60 -27.03
N GLU A 319 -23.33 -19.56 -26.68
CA GLU A 319 -23.03 -19.21 -25.29
C GLU A 319 -24.26 -18.55 -24.63
N PRO A 320 -24.47 -18.72 -23.31
CA PRO A 320 -25.61 -18.15 -22.62
C PRO A 320 -25.59 -16.61 -22.66
N VAL A 321 -26.76 -16.03 -22.89
CA VAL A 321 -26.97 -14.58 -22.79
C VAL A 321 -27.15 -14.21 -21.32
N GLU A 322 -26.53 -13.11 -20.89
CA GLU A 322 -26.56 -12.63 -19.52
C GLU A 322 -27.03 -11.18 -19.43
N GLY A 323 -27.41 -10.77 -18.21
CA GLY A 323 -27.88 -9.41 -17.92
C GLY A 323 -29.31 -9.10 -18.35
N ASN A 324 -29.70 -7.83 -18.18
CA ASN A 324 -31.07 -7.39 -18.39
C ASN A 324 -31.22 -6.57 -19.69
N PRO A 325 -31.88 -7.09 -20.75
CA PRO A 325 -32.11 -6.34 -21.98
C PRO A 325 -33.00 -5.09 -21.78
N ASN A 326 -33.76 -5.03 -20.68
CA ASN A 326 -34.63 -3.93 -20.29
C ASN A 326 -34.08 -3.18 -19.06
N ARG A 327 -32.75 -3.11 -18.93
CA ARG A 327 -32.05 -2.46 -17.81
C ARG A 327 -32.49 -1.02 -17.57
N ASP A 328 -32.76 -0.27 -18.62
CA ASP A 328 -33.23 1.12 -18.54
C ASP A 328 -34.59 1.26 -17.86
N ILE A 329 -35.54 0.36 -18.15
CA ILE A 329 -36.83 0.29 -17.43
C ILE A 329 -36.59 -0.03 -15.95
N TRP A 330 -35.74 -1.02 -15.68
CA TRP A 330 -35.37 -1.39 -14.32
C TRP A 330 -34.72 -0.21 -13.58
N LYS A 331 -33.84 0.54 -14.24
CA LYS A 331 -33.13 1.70 -13.66
C LYS A 331 -34.09 2.81 -13.27
N VAL A 332 -35.08 3.12 -14.11
CA VAL A 332 -36.15 4.08 -13.78
C VAL A 332 -37.03 3.58 -12.63
N ALA A 333 -37.36 2.29 -12.59
CA ALA A 333 -38.12 1.70 -11.49
C ALA A 333 -37.33 1.78 -10.17
N ALA A 334 -36.06 1.38 -10.18
CA ALA A 334 -35.14 1.47 -9.04
C ALA A 334 -34.94 2.92 -8.57
N TRP A 335 -34.83 3.87 -9.49
CA TRP A 335 -34.79 5.30 -9.19
C TRP A 335 -36.04 5.75 -8.40
N ARG A 336 -37.24 5.43 -8.90
CA ARG A 336 -38.50 5.77 -8.22
C ARG A 336 -38.64 5.07 -6.86
N MET A 337 -38.21 3.81 -6.76
CA MET A 337 -38.18 3.09 -5.49
C MET A 337 -37.24 3.75 -4.47
N SER A 338 -36.09 4.25 -4.92
CA SER A 338 -35.14 4.94 -4.02
C SER A 338 -35.68 6.26 -3.45
N GLU A 339 -36.64 6.90 -4.12
CA GLU A 339 -37.29 8.15 -3.69
C GLU A 339 -38.54 7.92 -2.82
N ASP A 340 -39.04 6.68 -2.75
CA ASP A 340 -40.26 6.36 -2.01
C ASP A 340 -40.02 6.24 -0.51
N ASN A 341 -40.26 7.32 0.23
CA ASN A 341 -40.09 7.40 1.69
C ASN A 341 -40.92 6.38 2.51
N ARG A 342 -41.85 5.65 1.89
CA ARG A 342 -42.58 4.55 2.55
C ARG A 342 -41.70 3.31 2.70
N LEU A 343 -40.65 3.18 1.89
CA LEU A 343 -39.68 2.08 1.95
C LEU A 343 -38.59 2.35 3.00
N PRO A 344 -38.03 1.31 3.62
CA PRO A 344 -36.90 1.44 4.53
C PRO A 344 -35.70 2.14 3.87
N GLN A 345 -34.98 2.95 4.66
CA GLN A 345 -33.78 3.67 4.22
C GLN A 345 -32.74 2.73 3.58
N ALA A 346 -32.54 1.53 4.15
CA ALA A 346 -31.61 0.54 3.62
C ALA A 346 -32.00 0.08 2.20
N THR A 347 -33.29 -0.25 1.99
CA THR A 347 -33.83 -0.61 0.66
C THR A 347 -33.62 0.50 -0.35
N ARG A 348 -33.99 1.74 0.02
CA ARG A 348 -33.82 2.90 -0.85
C ARG A 348 -32.37 3.11 -1.25
N THR A 349 -31.45 2.99 -0.29
CA THR A 349 -30.00 3.15 -0.50
C THR A 349 -29.45 2.03 -1.40
N THR A 350 -29.90 0.78 -1.21
CA THR A 350 -29.51 -0.36 -2.05
C THR A 350 -29.85 -0.10 -3.51
N TYR A 351 -31.09 0.25 -3.83
CA TYR A 351 -31.49 0.53 -5.21
C TYR A 351 -30.84 1.82 -5.75
N ALA A 352 -30.65 2.83 -4.90
CA ALA A 352 -29.93 4.04 -5.26
C ALA A 352 -28.48 3.75 -5.72
N ALA A 353 -27.78 2.85 -5.03
CA ALA A 353 -26.42 2.44 -5.37
C ALA A 353 -26.32 1.67 -6.70
N LEU A 354 -27.37 0.92 -7.04
CA LEU A 354 -27.43 0.13 -8.28
C LEU A 354 -27.91 0.95 -9.49
N CYS A 355 -28.67 2.04 -9.28
CA CYS A 355 -29.16 2.90 -10.36
C CYS A 355 -28.43 4.26 -10.49
N GLY A 356 -27.43 4.54 -9.64
CA GLY A 356 -26.65 5.77 -9.67
C GLY A 356 -27.32 6.99 -9.04
N HIS A 357 -28.25 6.82 -8.10
CA HIS A 357 -28.93 7.93 -7.41
C HIS A 357 -28.16 8.44 -6.19
N LEU A 358 -27.16 9.29 -6.45
CA LEU A 358 -26.27 9.82 -5.42
C LEU A 358 -27.00 10.41 -4.21
N GLN A 359 -28.05 11.22 -4.42
CA GLN A 359 -28.74 11.91 -3.32
C GLN A 359 -29.43 10.94 -2.35
N GLN A 360 -29.90 9.80 -2.84
CA GLN A 360 -30.54 8.78 -2.01
C GLN A 360 -29.52 7.84 -1.34
N MET A 361 -28.29 7.77 -1.85
CA MET A 361 -27.19 7.03 -1.23
C MET A 361 -26.63 7.75 0.01
N LEU A 362 -26.37 9.06 -0.12
CA LEU A 362 -25.65 9.87 0.88
C LEU A 362 -26.20 9.79 2.33
N PRO A 363 -27.52 9.71 2.60
CA PRO A 363 -28.02 9.66 3.98
C PRO A 363 -27.59 8.42 4.77
N SER A 364 -27.20 7.34 4.08
CA SER A 364 -26.68 6.12 4.70
C SER A 364 -25.14 6.04 4.70
N MET A 365 -24.45 7.02 4.09
CA MET A 365 -23.00 7.10 4.02
C MET A 365 -22.45 7.93 5.18
N VAL A 366 -21.63 7.31 6.05
CA VAL A 366 -21.26 7.91 7.36
C VAL A 366 -19.77 8.19 7.52
N THR A 367 -18.94 7.75 6.57
CA THR A 367 -17.50 7.99 6.53
C THR A 367 -17.07 8.69 5.24
N TRP A 368 -15.90 9.31 5.25
CA TRP A 368 -15.30 9.89 4.04
C TRP A 368 -15.17 8.87 2.91
N ALA A 369 -14.78 7.63 3.23
CA ALA A 369 -14.67 6.52 2.28
C ALA A 369 -16.03 6.17 1.65
N ASP A 370 -17.10 6.16 2.45
CA ASP A 370 -18.46 5.94 1.95
C ASP A 370 -18.93 7.05 1.01
N TRP A 371 -18.61 8.31 1.33
CA TRP A 371 -18.92 9.45 0.47
C TRP A 371 -18.16 9.38 -0.85
N LEU A 372 -16.86 9.10 -0.80
CA LEU A 372 -16.05 8.92 -2.00
C LEU A 372 -16.61 7.80 -2.88
N TRP A 373 -16.91 6.64 -2.28
CA TRP A 373 -17.51 5.51 -2.97
C TRP A 373 -18.83 5.90 -3.67
N ALA A 374 -19.74 6.57 -2.95
CA ALA A 374 -21.04 6.95 -3.51
C ALA A 374 -20.91 7.91 -4.70
N HIS A 375 -20.04 8.92 -4.59
CA HIS A 375 -19.77 9.86 -5.67
C HIS A 375 -19.12 9.17 -6.88
N LEU A 376 -18.14 8.29 -6.67
CA LEU A 376 -17.48 7.57 -7.76
C LEU A 376 -18.44 6.61 -8.47
N ARG A 377 -19.22 5.83 -7.71
CA ARG A 377 -20.26 4.93 -8.26
C ARG A 377 -21.25 5.68 -9.16
N ALA A 378 -21.79 6.80 -8.69
CA ALA A 378 -22.73 7.60 -9.48
C ALA A 378 -22.08 8.20 -10.73
N MET A 379 -20.84 8.70 -10.61
CA MET A 379 -20.11 9.28 -11.73
C MET A 379 -19.74 8.25 -12.80
N ILE A 380 -19.26 7.06 -12.40
CA ILE A 380 -18.93 5.95 -13.32
C ILE A 380 -20.19 5.46 -14.03
N ASP A 381 -21.28 5.25 -13.29
CA ASP A 381 -22.54 4.79 -13.87
C ASP A 381 -23.08 5.78 -14.93
N VAL A 382 -22.98 7.10 -14.69
CA VAL A 382 -23.36 8.11 -15.70
C VAL A 382 -22.47 8.04 -16.94
N ARG A 383 -21.15 7.93 -16.79
CA ARG A 383 -20.22 7.87 -17.93
C ARG A 383 -20.45 6.65 -18.80
N ILE A 384 -20.66 5.48 -18.17
CA ILE A 384 -20.94 4.23 -18.88
C ILE A 384 -22.31 4.32 -19.58
N GLU A 385 -23.33 4.87 -18.90
CA GLU A 385 -24.67 5.01 -19.46
C GLU A 385 -24.70 5.94 -20.69
N GLU A 386 -23.95 7.04 -20.69
CA GLU A 386 -23.82 7.93 -21.85
C GLU A 386 -23.27 7.18 -23.08
N GLU A 387 -22.18 6.42 -22.89
CA GLU A 387 -21.54 5.65 -23.96
C GLU A 387 -22.42 4.52 -24.49
N ILE A 388 -23.15 3.83 -23.60
CA ILE A 388 -24.13 2.81 -23.98
C ILE A 388 -25.22 3.41 -24.85
N ARG A 389 -25.81 4.55 -24.43
CA ARG A 389 -26.92 5.18 -25.16
C ARG A 389 -26.51 5.78 -26.50
N GLU A 390 -25.24 6.13 -26.67
CA GLU A 390 -24.70 6.64 -27.93
C GLU A 390 -24.41 5.51 -28.94
N ARG A 391 -23.93 4.36 -28.46
CA ARG A 391 -23.38 3.30 -29.32
C ARG A 391 -24.30 2.11 -29.55
N VAL A 392 -25.24 1.85 -28.64
CA VAL A 392 -26.21 0.75 -28.77
C VAL A 392 -27.48 1.27 -29.41
N ASP A 393 -27.84 0.70 -30.57
CA ASP A 393 -29.09 1.04 -31.27
C ASP A 393 -30.31 0.47 -30.52
N LYS A 394 -30.78 1.23 -29.53
CA LYS A 394 -31.94 0.92 -28.71
C LYS A 394 -32.64 2.21 -28.30
N GLN A 395 -33.98 2.18 -28.28
CA GLN A 395 -34.76 3.27 -27.74
C GLN A 395 -34.79 3.21 -26.20
N TYR A 396 -33.94 4.01 -25.56
CA TYR A 396 -33.83 4.07 -24.10
C TYR A 396 -34.90 4.97 -23.46
N ILE A 397 -35.38 4.58 -22.28
CA ILE A 397 -36.21 5.46 -21.45
C ILE A 397 -35.35 6.58 -20.84
N GLU A 398 -35.90 7.80 -20.86
CA GLU A 398 -35.25 8.98 -20.31
C GLU A 398 -35.07 8.91 -18.78
N MET A 399 -33.85 9.22 -18.34
CA MET A 399 -33.52 9.37 -16.92
C MET A 399 -33.72 10.82 -16.48
N PRO A 400 -34.04 11.08 -15.20
CA PRO A 400 -34.18 12.44 -14.68
C PRO A 400 -32.91 13.28 -14.84
N ASN A 401 -33.04 14.61 -15.04
CA ASN A 401 -31.88 15.51 -15.19
C ASN A 401 -30.88 15.45 -14.01
N SER A 402 -31.37 15.15 -12.80
CA SER A 402 -30.54 14.97 -11.60
C SER A 402 -29.60 13.77 -11.67
N TYR A 403 -29.92 12.76 -12.50
CA TYR A 403 -29.05 11.63 -12.76
C TYR A 403 -27.82 12.09 -13.55
N TRP A 404 -28.04 12.74 -14.69
CA TRP A 404 -26.99 13.25 -15.58
C TRP A 404 -26.10 14.33 -14.93
N ALA A 405 -26.64 15.06 -13.95
CA ALA A 405 -25.89 16.05 -13.17
C ALA A 405 -24.72 15.43 -12.36
N ASN A 406 -24.69 14.11 -12.15
CA ASN A 406 -23.64 13.42 -11.41
C ASN A 406 -22.35 13.18 -12.22
N LYS A 407 -22.26 13.63 -13.47
CA LYS A 407 -21.03 13.59 -14.30
C LYS A 407 -19.96 14.58 -13.79
N MET A 408 -19.50 14.38 -12.57
CA MET A 408 -18.49 15.21 -11.93
C MET A 408 -17.07 14.80 -12.34
N SER A 409 -16.13 15.73 -12.32
CA SER A 409 -14.70 15.40 -12.34
C SER A 409 -14.24 14.91 -10.97
N LEU A 410 -13.12 14.17 -10.90
CA LEU A 410 -12.50 13.79 -9.62
C LEU A 410 -12.22 15.00 -8.72
N THR A 411 -11.74 16.10 -9.30
CA THR A 411 -11.48 17.35 -8.58
C THR A 411 -12.76 17.96 -7.98
N GLN A 412 -13.89 17.91 -8.71
CA GLN A 412 -15.18 18.35 -8.22
C GLN A 412 -15.71 17.43 -7.10
N ILE A 413 -15.50 16.12 -7.21
CA ILE A 413 -15.88 15.15 -6.18
C ILE A 413 -15.14 15.46 -4.87
N PHE A 414 -13.82 15.57 -4.90
CA PHE A 414 -13.05 15.88 -3.69
C PHE A 414 -13.39 17.27 -3.13
N ALA A 415 -13.68 18.26 -3.98
CA ALA A 415 -14.18 19.55 -3.52
C ALA A 415 -15.53 19.42 -2.78
N ALA A 416 -16.45 18.58 -3.27
CA ALA A 416 -17.72 18.31 -2.62
C ALA A 416 -17.55 17.61 -1.25
N LEU A 417 -16.60 16.67 -1.14
CA LEU A 417 -16.27 16.04 0.15
C LEU A 417 -15.68 17.05 1.14
N ALA A 418 -14.76 17.91 0.69
CA ALA A 418 -14.19 18.98 1.52
C ALA A 418 -15.24 19.99 2.00
N SER A 419 -16.26 20.26 1.18
CA SER A 419 -17.40 21.11 1.53
C SER A 419 -18.63 20.34 2.03
N SER A 420 -18.48 19.07 2.44
CA SER A 420 -19.61 18.21 2.84
C SER A 420 -20.45 18.88 3.94
N PRO A 421 -21.79 18.75 3.94
CA PRO A 421 -22.63 19.28 5.02
C PRO A 421 -22.31 18.63 6.38
N LEU A 422 -21.79 17.39 6.39
CA LEU A 422 -21.48 16.65 7.60
C LEU A 422 -20.09 17.02 8.15
N PRO A 423 -19.98 17.57 9.38
CA PRO A 423 -18.70 17.96 9.96
C PRO A 423 -17.70 16.80 10.10
N LYS A 424 -18.21 15.60 10.37
CA LYS A 424 -17.41 14.37 10.48
C LYS A 424 -16.66 14.08 9.18
N ILE A 425 -17.33 14.16 8.03
CA ILE A 425 -16.74 13.91 6.71
C ILE A 425 -15.65 14.94 6.40
N ARG A 426 -15.88 16.21 6.74
CA ARG A 426 -14.87 17.26 6.56
C ARG A 426 -13.64 17.06 7.44
N ALA A 427 -13.84 16.56 8.68
CA ALA A 427 -12.75 16.24 9.58
C ALA A 427 -11.93 15.06 9.04
N GLU A 428 -12.58 13.94 8.70
CA GLU A 428 -11.95 12.76 8.12
C GLU A 428 -11.23 13.08 6.80
N HIS A 429 -11.82 13.90 5.92
CA HIS A 429 -11.17 14.36 4.68
C HIS A 429 -9.82 15.06 4.96
N ALA A 430 -9.67 15.73 6.10
CA ALA A 430 -8.48 16.47 6.48
C ALA A 430 -7.49 15.63 7.32
N GLU A 431 -7.78 14.35 7.57
CA GLU A 431 -6.87 13.44 8.26
C GLU A 431 -5.69 13.02 7.37
N ASP A 432 -4.69 12.41 8.00
CA ASP A 432 -3.39 12.12 7.39
C ASP A 432 -3.54 11.14 6.20
N PHE A 433 -4.19 9.98 6.37
CA PHE A 433 -4.35 9.00 5.27
C PHE A 433 -5.27 9.46 4.13
N PRO A 434 -6.48 10.01 4.38
CA PRO A 434 -7.33 10.54 3.30
C PRO A 434 -6.66 11.64 2.48
N THR A 435 -5.80 12.46 3.10
CA THR A 435 -5.01 13.47 2.40
C THR A 435 -4.03 12.84 1.41
N VAL A 436 -3.32 11.78 1.82
CA VAL A 436 -2.40 11.03 0.96
C VAL A 436 -3.16 10.29 -0.13
N GLN A 437 -4.21 9.54 0.23
CA GLN A 437 -5.03 8.77 -0.71
C GLN A 437 -5.64 9.68 -1.79
N ARG A 438 -6.16 10.86 -1.41
CA ARG A 438 -6.64 11.86 -2.37
C ARG A 438 -5.55 12.28 -3.36
N ALA A 439 -4.35 12.59 -2.88
CA ALA A 439 -3.25 13.02 -3.74
C ALA A 439 -2.79 11.88 -4.68
N LEU A 440 -2.75 10.64 -4.20
CA LEU A 440 -2.46 9.45 -5.02
C LEU A 440 -3.53 9.22 -6.10
N ILE A 441 -4.82 9.30 -5.74
CA ILE A 441 -5.95 9.16 -6.68
C ILE A 441 -5.88 10.24 -7.77
N LEU A 442 -5.59 11.49 -7.40
CA LEU A 442 -5.47 12.60 -8.34
C LEU A 442 -4.14 12.64 -9.12
N ASP A 443 -3.18 11.75 -8.81
CA ASP A 443 -1.79 11.79 -9.30
C ASP A 443 -1.09 13.14 -9.04
N ASP A 444 -1.47 13.85 -7.97
CA ASP A 444 -0.91 15.16 -7.60
C ASP A 444 0.36 14.99 -6.73
N MET A 445 1.46 14.61 -7.40
CA MET A 445 2.75 14.38 -6.73
C MET A 445 3.29 15.62 -6.03
N VAL A 446 3.12 16.81 -6.64
CA VAL A 446 3.67 18.06 -6.09
C VAL A 446 3.06 18.35 -4.73
N THR A 447 1.73 18.26 -4.60
CA THR A 447 1.06 18.45 -3.32
C THR A 447 1.38 17.33 -2.34
N LEU A 448 1.50 16.08 -2.81
CA LEU A 448 1.84 14.94 -1.97
C LEU A 448 3.20 15.11 -1.29
N TYR A 449 4.27 15.30 -2.07
CA TYR A 449 5.63 15.47 -1.53
C TYR A 449 5.74 16.67 -0.59
N ALA A 450 5.11 17.80 -0.95
CA ALA A 450 5.08 18.99 -0.08
C ALA A 450 4.38 18.71 1.26
N THR A 451 3.29 17.95 1.24
CA THR A 451 2.55 17.55 2.44
C THR A 451 3.38 16.62 3.32
N LEU A 452 4.00 15.59 2.75
CA LEU A 452 4.87 14.66 3.48
C LEU A 452 6.05 15.39 4.14
N ALA A 453 6.70 16.32 3.42
CA ALA A 453 7.77 17.13 3.96
C ALA A 453 7.30 18.08 5.08
N ALA A 454 6.11 18.68 4.93
CA ALA A 454 5.52 19.50 5.98
C ALA A 454 5.25 18.69 7.27
N TRP A 455 4.73 17.47 7.15
CA TRP A 455 4.57 16.56 8.29
C TRP A 455 5.90 16.16 8.90
N ALA A 456 6.89 15.80 8.09
CA ALA A 456 8.22 15.48 8.59
C ALA A 456 8.82 16.66 9.39
N ARG A 457 8.70 17.90 8.89
CA ARG A 457 9.13 19.11 9.62
C ARG A 457 8.43 19.31 10.95
N GLN A 458 7.10 19.14 10.99
CA GLN A 458 6.32 19.27 12.22
C GLN A 458 6.73 18.24 13.29
N HIS A 459 7.34 17.12 12.87
CA HIS A 459 7.78 16.03 13.73
C HIS A 459 9.30 15.93 13.86
N ALA A 460 10.05 16.93 13.38
CA ALA A 460 11.50 16.96 13.48
C ALA A 460 12.00 17.17 14.92
N ASP A 461 11.20 17.80 15.78
CA ASP A 461 11.48 17.89 17.21
C ASP A 461 11.06 16.60 17.91
N LEU A 462 12.04 15.79 18.32
CA LEU A 462 11.89 14.54 19.10
C LEU A 462 11.09 14.70 20.42
N LYS A 463 10.72 15.92 20.79
CA LYS A 463 9.91 16.27 21.97
C LYS A 463 8.40 16.27 21.70
N PHE A 464 7.96 16.29 20.44
CA PHE A 464 6.54 16.40 20.08
C PHE A 464 5.97 15.07 19.58
N GLN A 465 4.85 14.69 20.19
CA GLN A 465 4.27 13.35 20.24
C GLN A 465 3.22 13.12 19.13
N LYS A 466 3.56 13.42 17.86
CA LYS A 466 2.89 12.80 16.71
C LYS A 466 3.86 11.82 16.05
N SER A 467 3.28 10.71 15.60
CA SER A 467 3.87 9.38 15.73
C SER A 467 5.10 9.13 14.83
N PRO A 468 6.17 8.50 15.34
CA PRO A 468 7.22 7.88 14.52
C PRO A 468 6.70 7.03 13.35
N LEU A 469 5.47 6.52 13.46
CA LEU A 469 4.76 5.80 12.41
C LEU A 469 4.52 6.66 11.15
N LEU A 470 4.11 7.92 11.31
CA LEU A 470 3.85 8.82 10.18
C LEU A 470 5.15 9.16 9.45
N LEU A 471 6.23 9.39 10.20
CA LEU A 471 7.54 9.67 9.62
C LEU A 471 8.08 8.44 8.87
N ARG A 472 7.96 7.25 9.46
CA ARG A 472 8.30 5.98 8.79
C ARG A 472 7.49 5.81 7.51
N PHE A 473 6.16 5.91 7.59
CA PHE A 473 5.26 5.79 6.45
C PHE A 473 5.64 6.78 5.34
N SER A 474 5.85 8.06 5.69
CA SER A 474 6.23 9.11 4.74
C SER A 474 7.55 8.79 4.04
N ALA A 475 8.57 8.33 4.77
CA ALA A 475 9.87 7.97 4.19
C ALA A 475 9.75 6.78 3.22
N HIS A 476 9.02 5.72 3.59
CA HIS A 476 8.85 4.56 2.72
C HIS A 476 7.99 4.89 1.50
N LEU A 477 6.95 5.72 1.66
CA LEU A 477 6.14 6.16 0.53
C LEU A 477 6.98 6.97 -0.45
N VAL A 478 7.85 7.86 0.04
CA VAL A 478 8.82 8.59 -0.80
C VAL A 478 9.75 7.62 -1.54
N LEU A 479 10.30 6.62 -0.85
CA LEU A 479 11.19 5.63 -1.48
C LEU A 479 10.48 4.83 -2.59
N ILE A 480 9.26 4.36 -2.32
CA ILE A 480 8.45 3.64 -3.32
C ILE A 480 8.13 4.56 -4.51
N LEU A 481 7.67 5.79 -4.28
CA LEU A 481 7.37 6.72 -5.36
C LEU A 481 8.61 7.05 -6.21
N LYS A 482 9.79 7.12 -5.59
CA LYS A 482 11.07 7.27 -6.32
C LYS A 482 11.37 6.07 -7.19
N GLN A 483 11.20 4.84 -6.67
CA GLN A 483 11.39 3.61 -7.46
C GLN A 483 10.40 3.52 -8.62
N LEU A 484 9.16 4.00 -8.44
CA LEU A 484 8.13 4.08 -9.48
C LEU A 484 8.35 5.24 -10.47
N GLY A 485 9.43 6.01 -10.35
CA GLY A 485 9.76 7.11 -11.25
C GLY A 485 8.91 8.38 -11.06
N LYS A 486 8.21 8.53 -9.92
CA LYS A 486 7.28 9.64 -9.65
C LYS A 486 7.96 10.87 -9.02
N GLU A 487 9.28 10.95 -9.07
CA GLU A 487 10.11 12.10 -8.69
C GLU A 487 10.51 12.93 -9.93
N GLU A 488 9.51 13.46 -10.66
CA GLU A 488 9.78 14.11 -11.96
C GLU A 488 10.30 15.56 -11.84
N ASN A 489 9.91 16.26 -10.77
CA ASN A 489 10.18 17.69 -10.58
C ASN A 489 11.24 17.94 -9.50
N GLU A 490 12.06 19.00 -9.68
CA GLU A 490 13.09 19.42 -8.69
C GLU A 490 12.49 19.70 -7.30
N SER A 491 11.30 20.30 -7.26
CA SER A 491 10.56 20.50 -5.99
C SER A 491 10.21 19.17 -5.32
N CYS A 492 9.81 18.14 -6.07
CA CYS A 492 9.51 16.82 -5.49
C CYS A 492 10.79 16.19 -4.93
N ALA A 493 11.89 16.23 -5.67
CA ALA A 493 13.19 15.72 -5.22
C ALA A 493 13.69 16.43 -3.96
N GLN A 494 13.52 17.75 -3.87
CA GLN A 494 13.88 18.52 -2.68
C GLN A 494 13.07 18.11 -1.45
N HIS A 495 11.74 18.00 -1.58
CA HIS A 495 10.88 17.57 -0.49
C HIS A 495 11.12 16.10 -0.10
N ALA A 496 11.39 15.23 -1.07
CA ALA A 496 11.77 13.84 -0.84
C ALA A 496 13.07 13.74 -0.02
N ALA A 497 14.10 14.47 -0.41
CA ALA A 497 15.35 14.55 0.33
C ALA A 497 15.14 15.08 1.76
N GLU A 498 14.28 16.08 1.94
CA GLU A 498 13.95 16.63 3.26
C GLU A 498 13.29 15.58 4.17
N VAL A 499 12.30 14.83 3.67
CA VAL A 499 11.64 13.74 4.42
C VAL A 499 12.66 12.69 4.84
N LEU A 500 13.48 12.21 3.89
CA LEU A 500 14.49 11.20 4.15
C LEU A 500 15.55 11.69 5.14
N LYS A 501 15.97 12.96 5.06
CA LYS A 501 16.94 13.55 6.00
C LYS A 501 16.40 13.56 7.43
N ILE A 502 15.13 13.93 7.61
CA ILE A 502 14.49 13.94 8.93
C ILE A 502 14.31 12.51 9.44
N TYR A 503 13.91 11.58 8.58
CA TYR A 503 13.78 10.17 8.96
C TYR A 503 15.12 9.54 9.31
N SER A 504 16.21 9.78 8.58
CA SER A 504 17.54 9.29 8.92
C SER A 504 18.01 9.79 10.29
N LYS A 505 17.69 11.03 10.68
CA LYS A 505 17.95 11.53 12.04
C LYS A 505 17.18 10.75 13.11
N TYR A 506 15.92 10.38 12.83
CA TYR A 506 15.13 9.53 13.72
C TYR A 506 15.70 8.11 13.80
N VAL A 507 16.05 7.50 12.66
CA VAL A 507 16.64 6.16 12.61
C VAL A 507 17.98 6.10 13.37
N ILE A 508 18.78 7.18 13.38
CA ILE A 508 19.99 7.26 14.21
C ILE A 508 19.69 7.01 15.70
N SER A 509 18.53 7.41 16.21
CA SER A 509 18.16 7.13 17.60
C SER A 509 17.89 5.64 17.89
N THR A 510 17.65 4.81 16.87
CA THR A 510 17.41 3.36 17.02
C THR A 510 18.68 2.56 17.29
N LYS A 511 19.86 3.18 17.11
CA LYS A 511 21.20 2.58 17.37
C LYS A 511 21.46 1.27 16.60
N LYS A 512 20.84 1.06 15.43
CA LYS A 512 21.07 -0.09 14.55
C LYS A 512 21.87 0.32 13.31
N PRO A 513 23.18 0.02 13.23
CA PRO A 513 24.07 0.51 12.16
C PRO A 513 23.61 0.19 10.74
N GLU A 514 23.09 -1.01 10.52
CA GLU A 514 22.65 -1.52 9.22
C GLU A 514 21.53 -0.65 8.66
N ILE A 515 20.52 -0.40 9.50
CA ILE A 515 19.36 0.42 9.17
C ILE A 515 19.79 1.86 8.88
N ILE A 516 20.61 2.44 9.76
CA ILE A 516 21.06 3.83 9.66
C ILE A 516 21.79 4.07 8.35
N ILE A 517 22.75 3.20 8.02
CA ILE A 517 23.61 3.37 6.83
C ILE A 517 22.80 3.22 5.54
N SER A 518 21.86 2.28 5.50
CA SER A 518 20.99 2.07 4.34
C SER A 518 20.10 3.29 4.04
N TYR A 519 19.50 3.91 5.06
CA TYR A 519 18.70 5.13 4.81
C TYR A 519 19.57 6.36 4.51
N ILE A 520 20.80 6.43 5.04
CA ILE A 520 21.74 7.49 4.67
C ILE A 520 22.10 7.39 3.17
N SER A 521 22.27 6.19 2.61
CA SER A 521 22.59 6.02 1.19
C SER A 521 21.48 6.51 0.24
N GLN A 522 20.25 6.65 0.72
CA GLN A 522 19.13 7.19 -0.05
C GLN A 522 19.10 8.72 -0.13
N LEU A 523 19.95 9.42 0.64
CA LEU A 523 20.06 10.87 0.61
C LEU A 523 20.83 11.37 -0.61
N PRO A 524 20.66 12.64 -1.03
CA PRO A 524 21.53 13.25 -2.02
C PRO A 524 22.99 13.23 -1.58
N GLN A 525 23.92 13.03 -2.53
CA GLN A 525 25.36 12.84 -2.25
C GLN A 525 25.97 13.91 -1.33
N LYS A 526 25.54 15.17 -1.45
CA LYS A 526 26.00 16.27 -0.60
C LYS A 526 25.61 16.09 0.87
N GLU A 527 24.45 15.51 1.13
CA GLU A 527 23.91 15.32 2.48
C GLU A 527 24.33 13.99 3.11
N GLN A 528 24.66 12.97 2.29
CA GLN A 528 25.15 11.68 2.75
C GLN A 528 26.35 11.81 3.68
N VAL A 529 27.35 12.63 3.29
CA VAL A 529 28.58 12.86 4.07
C VAL A 529 28.29 13.53 5.40
N GLU A 530 27.41 14.54 5.40
CA GLU A 530 27.01 15.26 6.61
C GLU A 530 26.27 14.34 7.58
N ALA A 531 25.27 13.59 7.09
CA ALA A 531 24.47 12.68 7.91
C ALA A 531 25.31 11.52 8.47
N LEU A 532 26.19 10.94 7.65
CA LEU A 532 27.11 9.88 8.08
C LEU A 532 28.08 10.40 9.14
N ALA A 533 28.65 11.59 8.96
CA ALA A 533 29.56 12.18 9.94
C ALA A 533 28.85 12.40 11.29
N VAL A 534 27.63 12.96 11.30
CA VAL A 534 26.84 13.17 12.52
C VAL A 534 26.57 11.84 13.25
N TYR A 535 26.32 10.76 12.53
CA TYR A 535 26.15 9.43 13.12
C TYR A 535 27.46 8.91 13.74
N LEU A 536 28.54 8.89 12.95
CA LEU A 536 29.84 8.36 13.37
C LEU A 536 30.47 9.15 14.54
N GLU A 537 30.21 10.45 14.65
CA GLU A 537 30.69 11.29 15.76
C GLU A 537 30.30 10.75 17.15
N ASN A 538 29.19 10.02 17.25
CA ASN A 538 28.67 9.50 18.53
C ASN A 538 29.18 8.09 18.86
N ILE A 539 29.99 7.48 17.99
CA ILE A 539 30.48 6.10 18.17
C ILE A 539 31.86 6.11 18.83
N THR A 540 31.94 5.53 20.03
CA THR A 540 33.20 5.41 20.79
C THR A 540 33.82 4.01 20.68
N ASP A 541 33.02 2.97 20.45
CA ASP A 541 33.44 1.57 20.44
C ASP A 541 34.23 1.22 19.16
N PRO A 542 35.48 0.71 19.26
CA PRO A 542 36.35 0.43 18.12
C PRO A 542 35.81 -0.65 17.17
N ASP A 543 35.15 -1.69 17.69
CA ASP A 543 34.61 -2.77 16.86
C ASP A 543 33.41 -2.26 16.06
N LEU A 544 32.57 -1.43 16.71
CA LEU A 544 31.44 -0.77 16.06
C LEU A 544 31.89 0.24 15.00
N LYS A 545 33.01 0.96 15.22
CA LYS A 545 33.60 1.84 14.19
C LYS A 545 33.97 1.05 12.95
N ALA A 546 34.72 -0.04 13.10
CA ALA A 546 35.14 -0.88 11.98
C ALA A 546 33.92 -1.43 11.21
N HIS A 547 32.92 -1.94 11.93
CA HIS A 547 31.67 -2.43 11.35
C HIS A 547 30.92 -1.34 10.55
N CYS A 548 30.77 -0.14 11.10
CA CYS A 548 30.10 0.97 10.41
C CYS A 548 30.84 1.40 9.13
N LEU A 549 32.18 1.37 9.13
CA LEU A 549 32.97 1.70 7.94
C LEU A 549 32.80 0.64 6.84
N ILE A 550 32.77 -0.64 7.20
CA ILE A 550 32.51 -1.74 6.26
C ILE A 550 31.12 -1.59 5.64
N LEU A 551 30.10 -1.37 6.47
CA LEU A 551 28.72 -1.17 6.01
C LEU A 551 28.59 0.06 5.11
N ALA A 552 29.20 1.19 5.48
CA ALA A 552 29.16 2.41 4.68
C ALA A 552 29.85 2.23 3.32
N ASN A 553 30.97 1.50 3.28
CA ASN A 553 31.65 1.18 2.03
C ASN A 553 30.82 0.25 1.15
N ASN A 554 30.16 -0.76 1.72
CA ASN A 554 29.26 -1.66 0.99
C ASN A 554 28.04 -0.91 0.41
N ALA A 555 27.55 0.11 1.12
CA ALA A 555 26.49 1.01 0.68
C ALA A 555 26.97 2.12 -0.28
N GLN A 556 28.22 2.06 -0.75
CA GLN A 556 28.84 3.03 -1.68
C GLN A 556 28.84 4.48 -1.16
N LEU A 557 28.86 4.67 0.15
CA LEU A 557 29.01 5.99 0.77
C LEU A 557 30.47 6.45 0.73
N ASP A 558 30.68 7.77 0.67
CA ASP A 558 32.02 8.36 0.72
C ASP A 558 32.56 8.36 2.16
N VAL A 559 33.11 7.21 2.55
CA VAL A 559 33.68 6.95 3.87
C VAL A 559 34.84 7.90 4.17
N GLU A 560 35.66 8.20 3.16
CA GLU A 560 36.83 9.06 3.33
C GLU A 560 36.43 10.50 3.69
N LYS A 561 35.49 11.11 2.94
CA LYS A 561 35.01 12.45 3.25
C LYS A 561 34.28 12.48 4.60
N ALA A 562 33.50 11.45 4.92
CA ALA A 562 32.79 11.38 6.19
C ALA A 562 33.75 11.27 7.38
N ALA A 563 34.73 10.37 7.33
CA ALA A 563 35.76 10.23 8.36
C ALA A 563 36.54 11.53 8.58
N ARG A 564 36.91 12.21 7.49
CA ARG A 564 37.55 13.54 7.57
C ARG A 564 36.65 14.57 8.24
N GLN A 565 35.37 14.62 7.88
CA GLN A 565 34.40 15.55 8.47
C GLN A 565 34.23 15.30 9.97
N VAL A 566 34.17 14.04 10.41
CA VAL A 566 34.11 13.66 11.84
C VAL A 566 35.31 14.22 12.60
N VAL A 567 36.53 14.01 12.09
CA VAL A 567 37.76 14.48 12.75
C VAL A 567 37.82 16.01 12.80
N VAL A 568 37.43 16.69 11.72
CA VAL A 568 37.34 18.16 11.68
C VAL A 568 36.37 18.66 12.75
N SER A 569 35.15 18.11 12.78
CA SER A 569 34.08 18.49 13.70
C SER A 569 34.47 18.34 15.16
N ILE A 570 35.01 17.16 15.55
CA ILE A 570 35.45 16.90 16.93
C ILE A 570 36.65 17.79 17.30
N ARG A 571 37.61 17.97 16.38
CA ARG A 571 38.80 18.82 16.63
C ARG A 571 38.40 20.27 16.89
N GLU A 572 37.49 20.82 16.09
CA GLU A 572 37.07 22.22 16.14
C GLU A 572 36.03 22.50 17.24
N ARG A 573 35.43 21.44 17.81
CA ARG A 573 34.52 21.54 18.95
C ARG A 573 35.16 22.32 20.11
N PRO A 574 34.55 23.42 20.57
CA PRO A 574 35.07 24.17 21.71
C PRO A 574 34.91 23.34 22.99
N VAL A 575 35.91 23.39 23.87
CA VAL A 575 35.79 22.77 25.20
C VAL A 575 34.81 23.62 26.03
N PRO A 576 33.68 23.06 26.50
CA PRO A 576 32.71 23.84 27.25
C PRO A 576 33.32 24.40 28.54
N ILE A 577 33.03 25.68 28.86
CA ILE A 577 33.50 26.34 30.09
C ILE A 577 32.98 25.60 31.35
N THR A 578 31.84 24.92 31.23
CA THR A 578 31.17 24.13 32.28
C THR A 578 31.61 22.67 32.33
N ALA A 579 32.61 22.25 31.54
CA ALA A 579 33.06 20.86 31.54
C ALA A 579 33.64 20.49 32.91
N LEU A 580 33.04 19.48 33.57
CA LEU A 580 33.51 18.94 34.84
C LEU A 580 34.97 18.47 34.76
N ASN A 581 35.39 17.98 33.60
CA ASN A 581 36.77 17.59 33.34
C ASN A 581 37.18 17.93 31.88
N PRO A 582 37.88 19.06 31.66
CA PRO A 582 38.32 19.48 30.32
C PRO A 582 39.19 18.47 29.58
N LYS A 583 39.85 17.54 30.32
CA LYS A 583 40.72 16.51 29.74
C LYS A 583 39.94 15.45 28.95
N ASP A 584 38.68 15.17 29.31
CA ASP A 584 37.87 14.17 28.61
C ASP A 584 37.61 14.58 27.16
N GLU A 585 37.37 15.88 26.94
CA GLU A 585 37.22 16.46 25.60
C GLU A 585 38.52 16.37 24.79
N TYR A 586 39.68 16.54 25.44
CA TYR A 586 40.97 16.36 24.79
C TYR A 586 41.24 14.91 24.40
N TYR A 587 40.86 13.94 25.25
CA TYR A 587 40.95 12.52 24.90
C TYR A 587 40.01 12.16 23.74
N ALA A 588 38.80 12.72 23.70
CA ALA A 588 37.88 12.54 22.58
C ALA A 588 38.47 13.06 21.26
N LYS A 589 39.14 14.23 21.29
CA LYS A 589 39.86 14.77 20.12
C LYS A 589 40.99 13.88 19.63
N ILE A 590 41.73 13.26 20.56
CA ILE A 590 42.79 12.30 20.22
C ILE A 590 42.19 11.02 19.65
N GLN A 591 41.09 10.49 20.22
CA GLN A 591 40.38 9.31 19.72
C GLN A 591 39.70 9.53 18.37
N ALA A 592 39.34 10.77 18.01
CA ALA A 592 38.78 11.06 16.69
C ALA A 592 39.75 10.69 15.56
N LEU A 593 41.07 10.78 15.79
CA LEU A 593 42.08 10.40 14.77
C LEU A 593 41.96 8.94 14.34
N ASP A 594 41.37 8.06 15.17
CA ASP A 594 41.16 6.66 14.84
C ASP A 594 40.34 6.48 13.55
N TRP A 595 39.43 7.41 13.25
CA TRP A 595 38.64 7.39 12.02
C TRP A 595 39.49 7.51 10.75
N LEU A 596 40.62 8.25 10.82
CA LEU A 596 41.53 8.42 9.68
C LEU A 596 42.63 7.37 9.65
N VAL A 597 43.05 6.87 10.82
CA VAL A 597 44.12 5.87 10.93
C VAL A 597 43.70 4.50 10.39
N VAL A 598 42.41 4.18 10.46
CA VAL A 598 41.86 2.91 9.91
C VAL A 598 42.01 2.82 8.38
N CYS A 599 42.07 3.95 7.66
CA CYS A 599 42.16 4.00 6.21
C CYS A 599 43.56 4.45 5.75
N PRO A 600 44.42 3.55 5.21
CA PRO A 600 45.76 3.93 4.75
C PRO A 600 45.77 5.03 3.69
N THR A 601 44.73 5.11 2.84
CA THR A 601 44.52 6.18 1.84
C THR A 601 44.46 7.58 2.46
N GLN A 602 44.05 7.67 3.73
CA GLN A 602 43.91 8.92 4.46
C GLN A 602 45.10 9.26 5.37
N SER A 603 46.21 8.52 5.27
CA SER A 603 47.44 8.75 6.04
C SER A 603 47.90 10.21 6.06
N SER A 604 47.75 10.90 4.92
CA SER A 604 48.10 12.31 4.78
C SER A 604 47.20 13.26 5.59
N GLU A 605 45.89 13.03 5.59
CA GLU A 605 44.93 13.79 6.40
C GLU A 605 45.10 13.44 7.90
N ALA A 606 45.32 12.17 8.24
CA ALA A 606 45.60 11.74 9.62
C ALA A 606 46.79 12.52 10.21
N LEU A 607 47.91 12.60 9.48
CA LEU A 607 49.10 13.32 9.89
C LEU A 607 48.85 14.83 10.03
N TRP A 608 48.12 15.41 9.07
CA TRP A 608 47.76 16.83 9.10
C TRP A 608 46.94 17.21 10.34
N HIS A 609 45.92 16.39 10.64
CA HIS A 609 45.05 16.60 11.79
C HIS A 609 45.78 16.35 13.12
N ALA A 610 46.68 15.37 13.17
CA ALA A 610 47.53 15.12 14.33
C ALA A 610 48.48 16.29 14.63
N ASN A 611 49.18 16.82 13.60
CA ASN A 611 50.03 18.00 13.77
C ASN A 611 49.23 19.20 14.30
N ALA A 612 48.01 19.41 13.79
CA ALA A 612 47.13 20.47 14.27
C ALA A 612 46.78 20.32 15.76
N LEU A 613 46.48 19.11 16.23
CA LEU A 613 46.22 18.82 17.64
C LEU A 613 47.48 19.00 18.50
N VAL A 614 48.64 18.51 18.04
CA VAL A 614 49.92 18.67 18.74
C VAL A 614 50.28 20.15 18.89
N ARG A 615 50.09 20.98 17.84
CA ARG A 615 50.26 22.43 17.95
C ARG A 615 49.38 23.03 19.07
N GLN A 616 48.11 22.61 19.15
CA GLN A 616 47.20 23.08 20.19
C GLN A 616 47.63 22.64 21.60
N PHE A 617 48.07 21.39 21.77
CA PHE A 617 48.50 20.87 23.07
C PHE A 617 49.83 21.45 23.53
N VAL A 618 50.81 21.58 22.62
CA VAL A 618 52.10 22.23 22.90
C VAL A 618 51.89 23.69 23.28
N ALA A 619 51.03 24.43 22.57
CA ALA A 619 50.71 25.82 22.90
C ALA A 619 50.07 25.97 24.30
N LYS A 620 49.39 24.93 24.79
CA LYS A 620 48.79 24.87 26.14
C LYS A 620 49.74 24.30 27.20
N GLY A 621 50.92 23.80 26.83
CA GLY A 621 51.87 23.16 27.75
C GLY A 621 51.54 21.70 28.12
N GLU A 622 50.52 21.10 27.48
CA GLU A 622 50.08 19.72 27.77
C GLU A 622 50.88 18.71 26.93
N LEU A 623 52.17 18.53 27.27
CA LEU A 623 53.10 17.71 26.49
C LEU A 623 52.73 16.22 26.44
N ASP A 624 52.09 15.70 27.49
CA ASP A 624 51.67 14.29 27.53
C ASP A 624 50.56 13.99 26.52
N LEU A 625 49.59 14.91 26.37
CA LEU A 625 48.55 14.80 25.34
C LEU A 625 49.12 14.91 23.93
N ALA A 626 50.14 15.76 23.74
CA ALA A 626 50.86 15.84 22.47
C ALA A 626 51.59 14.52 22.14
N ARG A 627 52.26 13.90 23.11
CA ARG A 627 52.90 12.58 22.95
C ARG A 627 51.88 11.48 22.65
N MET A 628 50.75 11.46 23.36
CA MET A 628 49.65 10.52 23.09
C MET A 628 49.06 10.67 21.69
N THR A 629 48.98 11.91 21.17
CA THR A 629 48.48 12.17 19.81
C THR A 629 49.36 11.52 18.75
N TYR A 630 50.68 11.69 18.83
CA TYR A 630 51.60 11.05 17.88
C TYR A 630 51.77 9.54 18.10
N ALA A 631 51.56 9.05 19.32
CA ALA A 631 51.54 7.60 19.56
C ALA A 631 50.41 6.87 18.82
N LYS A 632 49.33 7.58 18.43
CA LYS A 632 48.26 7.02 17.60
C LYS A 632 48.59 6.94 16.11
N ILE A 633 49.62 7.64 15.64
CA ILE A 633 50.00 7.63 14.23
C ILE A 633 50.88 6.40 13.95
N PRO A 634 50.48 5.50 13.01
CA PRO A 634 51.29 4.35 12.65
C PRO A 634 52.68 4.74 12.16
N GLN A 635 53.70 3.92 12.45
CA GLN A 635 55.07 4.20 12.03
C GLN A 635 55.22 4.24 10.50
N ASP A 636 54.40 3.45 9.79
CA ASP A 636 54.41 3.34 8.33
C ASP A 636 53.68 4.49 7.62
N THR A 637 53.06 5.42 8.36
CA THR A 637 52.29 6.56 7.80
C THR A 637 53.11 7.39 6.81
N LEU A 638 54.40 7.64 7.13
CA LEU A 638 55.28 8.40 6.24
C LEU A 638 55.56 7.66 4.92
N HIS A 639 55.68 6.33 4.96
CA HIS A 639 55.88 5.51 3.77
C HIS A 639 54.62 5.54 2.89
N HIS A 640 53.43 5.41 3.49
CA HIS A 640 52.16 5.49 2.75
C HIS A 640 51.95 6.86 2.09
N ILE A 641 52.31 7.97 2.75
CA ILE A 641 52.21 9.32 2.17
C ILE A 641 53.14 9.48 0.97
N VAL A 642 54.38 8.99 1.06
CA VAL A 642 55.35 9.05 -0.05
C VAL A 642 54.85 8.23 -1.24
N GLN A 643 54.39 7.00 -0.99
CA GLN A 643 53.83 6.13 -2.01
C GLN A 643 52.60 6.72 -2.70
N GLN A 644 51.70 7.37 -1.94
CA GLN A 644 50.55 8.10 -2.49
C GLN A 644 50.97 9.28 -3.36
N GLY A 645 51.99 10.02 -2.93
CA GLY A 645 52.55 11.13 -3.69
C GLY A 645 53.16 10.69 -5.03
N GLU A 646 53.84 9.54 -5.06
CA GLU A 646 54.41 8.96 -6.28
C GLU A 646 53.35 8.45 -7.26
N LEU A 647 52.20 7.99 -6.77
CA LEU A 647 51.09 7.49 -7.59
C LEU A 647 50.22 8.60 -8.19
N LEU A 648 50.11 9.76 -7.53
CA LEU A 648 49.14 10.80 -7.89
C LEU A 648 49.63 11.80 -8.95
N ASN A 649 50.93 11.87 -9.28
CA ASN A 649 51.60 12.60 -10.37
C ASN A 649 51.08 13.96 -10.91
N ASP A 650 50.02 14.61 -10.38
CA ASP A 650 49.31 15.64 -11.14
C ASP A 650 48.44 16.61 -10.30
N ASP A 651 48.96 17.19 -9.21
CA ASP A 651 48.32 18.40 -8.63
C ASP A 651 49.35 19.33 -7.94
N GLU A 652 49.60 20.52 -8.52
CA GLU A 652 50.58 21.51 -8.01
C GLU A 652 50.31 21.97 -6.57
N ASN A 653 49.08 21.76 -6.05
CA ASN A 653 48.65 22.23 -4.73
C ASN A 653 48.74 21.17 -3.60
N THR A 654 48.79 19.87 -3.89
CA THR A 654 48.74 18.80 -2.86
C THR A 654 50.13 18.41 -2.34
N MET A 655 51.13 18.40 -3.22
CA MET A 655 52.54 18.10 -2.89
C MET A 655 53.14 18.98 -1.79
N PRO A 656 52.96 20.32 -1.80
CA PRO A 656 53.46 21.18 -0.73
C PRO A 656 52.84 20.86 0.64
N ARG A 657 51.55 20.48 0.67
CA ARG A 657 50.82 20.18 1.91
C ARG A 657 51.33 18.89 2.56
N HIS A 658 51.54 17.83 1.77
CA HIS A 658 52.11 16.57 2.27
C HIS A 658 53.53 16.76 2.80
N SER A 659 54.38 17.45 2.03
CA SER A 659 55.76 17.75 2.44
C SER A 659 55.83 18.61 3.70
N ALA A 660 54.93 19.59 3.85
CA ALA A 660 54.84 20.41 5.06
C ALA A 660 54.40 19.60 6.28
N ALA A 661 53.38 18.74 6.14
CA ALA A 661 52.90 17.88 7.21
C ALA A 661 53.99 16.93 7.72
N MET A 662 54.75 16.31 6.82
CA MET A 662 55.84 15.40 7.17
C MET A 662 57.00 16.13 7.89
N ARG A 663 57.42 17.29 7.37
CA ARG A 663 58.48 18.09 8.00
C ARG A 663 58.08 18.56 9.40
N GLU A 664 56.84 19.02 9.54
CA GLU A 664 56.30 19.45 10.82
C GLU A 664 56.22 18.29 11.83
N TYR A 665 55.72 17.13 11.40
CA TYR A 665 55.64 15.93 12.24
C TYR A 665 57.02 15.57 12.81
N LEU A 666 58.04 15.45 11.94
CA LEU A 666 59.41 15.11 12.36
C LEU A 666 60.00 16.18 13.30
N SER A 667 59.73 17.46 13.02
CA SER A 667 60.23 18.57 13.85
C SER A 667 59.60 18.56 15.25
N LEU A 668 58.28 18.40 15.32
CA LEU A 668 57.54 18.35 16.58
C LEU A 668 57.82 17.05 17.35
N GLN A 669 58.01 15.92 16.67
CA GLN A 669 58.42 14.68 17.29
C GLN A 669 59.80 14.83 17.95
N HIS A 670 60.75 15.49 17.28
CA HIS A 670 62.05 15.79 17.87
C HIS A 670 61.89 16.70 19.10
N TYR A 671 61.14 17.79 18.99
CA TYR A 671 60.85 18.69 20.12
C TYR A 671 60.28 17.94 21.34
N LEU A 672 59.30 17.06 21.13
CA LEU A 672 58.67 16.27 22.20
C LEU A 672 59.61 15.24 22.84
N VAL A 673 60.70 14.83 22.18
CA VAL A 673 61.72 13.96 22.77
C VAL A 673 62.67 14.75 23.69
N PHE A 674 62.96 16.01 23.37
CA PHE A 674 63.88 16.85 24.13
C PHE A 674 63.22 17.62 25.29
N CYS A 675 61.90 17.81 25.25
CA CYS A 675 61.13 18.37 26.36
C CYS A 675 60.76 17.27 27.36
N PHE A 676 61.67 16.99 28.30
CA PHE A 676 61.45 16.17 29.49
C PHE A 676 61.01 17.02 30.67
#